data_AF-A0A3N0VK87-F1
#
_entry.id   AF-A0A3N0VK87-F1
#
_cell.length_a   1.000
_cell.length_b   1.000
_cell.length_c   1.000
_cell.angle_alpha   90.00
_cell.angle_beta   90.00
_cell.angle_gamma   90.00
#
_symmetry.space_group_name_H-M   'P 1'
#
loop_
_entity.id
_entity.type
_entity.pdbx_description
1 polymer ?
#
loop_
_entity_poly.entity_id
_entity_poly.type
_entity_poly.pdbx_seq_one_letter_code
_entity_poly.pdbx_strand_id
1 'polypeptide(L)'
;MLHPGIRVAPRQLLIAGLAVLLVACGGSKPSDGGNPDTPPPSAVGRTFLIKPGATATNDMIGAMIQAAPGDVIEFGCGYFELTSSLQLTNTEDVLVKGCGKDKTVLSFKGSNSPEGVLAVNVHGFTVQDLTVLDTGGNGFELRGVDHGTLRRVRAMWSSGGGRQSADPITDKNYAERLNVACTDPASQDPSVPENFLGDTTSPDYTVSKLSGRYGIYPVASENILVEDSESIGASDAGIYVGQTNNAIIKNSRAAFNVFGFEIENVQGGEYANNIAECNTGGFLIYDLDGLRQYGERSRMYGNISRNNNTYNFTSGGIVGSVPVGTGMLTLAYDRIDIFENTFENNNTGGIIHASYELFPEGAGRPDEKRIDFYTEGVRIFRNKFINNGNKLRLPSSTDLAGGDVARILPTLVGLKTLAGCLLPQGLTTCLAAGGPNFRGAHIVWDGLLDSYDADCPYPVAANGDPVPKDANGKPILTNEVPNPSCHYNAYKFDTSKPAAPRITPDWYASCIDDDNEFSSDSLRYSNFHGTKGLEAVLAVATADFSNPVSLLTNLLKVNPLAVLQFAADLDDSPHQCKKTYGKELPLLPAVTIPPFVRSGDYDPAPSEALVAKLCGAAVGNGQVNFEAAGVNCPTLDQYHLFADAQDPTSTPNGGGVPYSLNSKLFSDYAVKYRVAYLPPGTKAVYRDAAGDGANATIVFPAGTIIAKTFSFADDSKGTETPVETRLLIKRVNSKGAARWDGVPYIWSTDATTGKRVAKLAMGGGSASVSWDHVDVDSGVKHTGSTASYLIPHANQCLSCHSREDSEPGAAPIGPKVRFMNKPYAPESKKVSGQSQHEVAGKNQLAYWCSKGLMAGCPSDLGVDNIKQIATKLERVPTYNKPGDSGFAANSGQDIEARARAWLEVNCQHCHNVKGFAASTGFYLDSLRPVDGTYGICKQPTATGQEGKGGRTVDFHPGNSADSIVEHRIGPTATTPAARMPPLARSVVDEEGHALVKQWIDTVLVADESKYPGSTSCAQ
;
A
#
# COMPACT_ATOMS: atom_id res chain seq x y z
N MET A 1 4.17 58.53 -8.59
CA MET A 1 5.16 59.46 -9.20
C MET A 1 5.99 60.01 -8.05
N LEU A 2 7.29 59.81 -7.88
CA LEU A 2 8.40 59.41 -8.75
C LEU A 2 9.33 58.41 -8.03
N HIS A 3 9.89 57.50 -8.82
CA HIS A 3 11.04 56.61 -8.57
C HIS A 3 12.16 57.07 -9.56
N PRO A 4 13.36 56.47 -9.66
CA PRO A 4 14.01 55.40 -8.86
C PRO A 4 15.54 55.60 -8.63
N GLY A 5 16.19 54.62 -7.97
CA GLY A 5 17.41 54.01 -8.54
C GLY A 5 18.56 53.68 -7.59
N ILE A 6 18.66 52.43 -7.12
CA ILE A 6 19.85 51.83 -6.50
C ILE A 6 20.32 50.64 -7.35
N ARG A 7 21.63 50.49 -7.53
CA ARG A 7 22.34 49.28 -8.01
C ARG A 7 23.17 48.69 -6.86
N VAL A 8 23.27 47.35 -6.87
CA VAL A 8 23.96 46.49 -5.90
C VAL A 8 25.29 45.99 -6.48
N ALA A 9 26.31 45.80 -5.62
CA ALA A 9 27.40 44.80 -5.73
C ALA A 9 28.08 44.62 -4.33
N PRO A 10 28.96 43.63 -4.08
CA PRO A 10 28.65 42.47 -3.24
C PRO A 10 29.55 42.28 -1.99
N ARG A 11 29.20 41.27 -1.17
CA ARG A 11 29.84 40.81 0.08
C ARG A 11 30.99 39.81 -0.15
N GLN A 12 31.95 39.79 0.78
CA GLN A 12 32.68 38.59 1.21
C GLN A 12 32.89 38.55 2.75
N LEU A 13 32.62 37.35 3.29
CA LEU A 13 33.17 36.58 4.43
C LEU A 13 33.37 37.12 5.87
N LEU A 14 32.68 36.46 6.83
CA LEU A 14 33.12 35.63 8.00
C LEU A 14 34.41 36.05 8.78
N ILE A 15 34.59 35.97 10.11
CA ILE A 15 33.99 35.23 11.24
C ILE A 15 34.57 35.75 12.60
N ALA A 16 33.83 35.48 13.69
CA ALA A 16 34.21 35.27 15.12
C ALA A 16 34.63 36.44 16.05
N GLY A 17 34.00 36.42 17.24
CA GLY A 17 34.50 37.07 18.46
C GLY A 17 33.57 36.89 19.67
N LEU A 18 34.03 36.14 20.67
CA LEU A 18 33.45 35.72 21.96
C LEU A 18 32.68 36.75 22.82
N ALA A 19 31.87 36.17 23.73
CA ALA A 19 31.01 36.75 24.76
C ALA A 19 31.70 37.47 25.94
N VAL A 20 31.01 38.47 26.53
CA VAL A 20 31.15 38.91 27.94
C VAL A 20 29.77 39.40 28.47
N LEU A 21 29.49 39.03 29.73
CA LEU A 21 28.34 39.36 30.59
C LEU A 21 28.13 40.87 30.87
N LEU A 22 26.88 41.27 31.11
CA LEU A 22 26.51 42.19 32.21
C LEU A 22 25.01 42.18 32.52
N VAL A 23 24.71 42.05 33.82
CA VAL A 23 23.39 42.17 34.47
C VAL A 23 23.16 43.63 34.86
N ALA A 24 21.98 44.19 34.61
CA ALA A 24 21.40 45.26 35.44
C ALA A 24 19.89 45.43 35.21
N CYS A 25 19.19 45.68 36.32
CA CYS A 25 17.74 45.83 36.49
C CYS A 25 17.13 47.05 35.79
N GLY A 26 15.85 46.95 35.44
CA GLY A 26 15.02 48.09 35.07
C GLY A 26 13.58 47.68 34.84
N GLY A 27 12.76 47.75 35.89
CA GLY A 27 11.32 47.53 35.78
C GLY A 27 10.61 48.71 35.12
N SER A 28 9.79 48.40 34.12
CA SER A 28 8.68 49.24 33.69
C SER A 28 7.75 48.38 32.84
N LYS A 29 6.51 48.18 33.30
CA LYS A 29 5.41 47.68 32.46
C LYS A 29 5.23 48.64 31.28
N PRO A 30 4.96 48.09 30.08
CA PRO A 30 3.96 48.70 29.22
C PRO A 30 2.84 47.69 28.97
N SER A 31 1.62 48.18 29.18
CA SER A 31 0.45 47.76 28.41
C SER A 31 0.77 47.91 26.92
N ASP A 32 0.61 46.84 26.13
CA ASP A 32 0.37 46.99 24.70
C ASP A 32 -0.45 45.81 24.19
N GLY A 33 -1.51 46.16 23.44
CA GLY A 33 -2.31 45.22 22.68
C GLY A 33 -1.44 44.61 21.58
N GLY A 34 -1.31 43.29 21.60
CA GLY A 34 -0.61 42.54 20.56
C GLY A 34 -1.47 42.39 19.30
N ASN A 35 -0.92 42.91 18.20
CA ASN A 35 -1.30 42.67 16.81
C ASN A 35 -1.26 41.15 16.47
N PRO A 36 -2.08 40.60 15.56
CA PRO A 36 -2.15 39.15 15.29
C PRO A 36 -0.97 38.54 14.51
N ASP A 37 0.06 39.31 14.17
CA ASP A 37 1.10 38.91 13.19
C ASP A 37 2.44 38.43 13.81
N THR A 38 2.45 37.91 15.04
CA THR A 38 3.63 37.14 15.50
C THR A 38 3.65 35.76 14.84
N PRO A 39 4.76 35.34 14.19
CA PRO A 39 4.92 33.95 13.76
C PRO A 39 4.71 33.04 14.97
N PRO A 40 4.12 31.84 14.81
CA PRO A 40 4.06 30.90 15.92
C PRO A 40 5.50 30.71 16.44
N PRO A 41 5.72 30.68 17.76
CA PRO A 41 7.03 30.29 18.27
C PRO A 41 7.36 28.94 17.63
N SER A 42 8.62 28.72 17.22
CA SER A 42 9.05 27.40 16.76
C SER A 42 8.58 26.39 17.79
N ALA A 43 7.56 25.61 17.45
CA ALA A 43 6.97 24.72 18.43
C ALA A 43 8.06 23.73 18.80
N VAL A 44 8.47 23.77 20.07
CA VAL A 44 9.34 22.76 20.64
C VAL A 44 8.52 21.48 20.59
N GLY A 45 8.95 20.53 19.76
CA GLY A 45 8.29 19.23 19.65
C GLY A 45 8.17 18.56 21.01
N ARG A 46 7.03 17.91 21.25
CA ARG A 46 6.76 17.16 22.48
C ARG A 46 7.46 15.83 22.41
N THR A 47 7.72 15.24 23.57
CA THR A 47 8.20 13.84 23.66
C THR A 47 7.14 12.99 24.35
N PHE A 48 6.64 11.99 23.64
CA PHE A 48 5.77 10.95 24.17
C PHE A 48 6.63 9.76 24.59
N LEU A 49 6.81 9.58 25.90
CA LEU A 49 7.56 8.45 26.43
C LEU A 49 6.64 7.25 26.66
N ILE A 50 6.91 6.15 25.95
CA ILE A 50 6.19 4.88 26.06
C ILE A 50 7.08 3.90 26.82
N LYS A 51 6.58 3.40 27.96
CA LYS A 51 7.30 2.43 28.79
C LYS A 51 6.78 1.01 28.54
N PRO A 52 7.62 -0.03 28.68
CA PRO A 52 7.14 -1.40 28.67
C PRO A 52 6.09 -1.62 29.76
N GLY A 53 5.01 -2.34 29.46
CA GLY A 53 3.98 -2.70 30.42
C GLY A 53 2.57 -2.74 29.83
N ALA A 54 1.58 -2.98 30.69
CA ALA A 54 0.19 -3.19 30.28
C ALA A 54 -0.47 -1.97 29.59
N THR A 55 0.07 -0.76 29.80
CA THR A 55 -0.45 0.47 29.17
C THR A 55 0.24 0.82 27.86
N ALA A 56 1.33 0.12 27.49
CA ALA A 56 2.19 0.52 26.37
C ALA A 56 1.43 0.72 25.05
N THR A 57 0.49 -0.18 24.73
CA THR A 57 -0.34 -0.03 23.52
C THR A 57 -1.18 1.24 23.57
N ASN A 58 -1.82 1.53 24.70
CA ASN A 58 -2.66 2.72 24.85
C ASN A 58 -1.82 4.00 24.79
N ASP A 59 -0.65 4.01 25.43
CA ASP A 59 0.28 5.14 25.42
C ASP A 59 0.82 5.39 24.00
N MET A 60 1.17 4.33 23.27
CA MET A 60 1.58 4.39 21.87
C MET A 60 0.49 4.94 20.95
N ILE A 61 -0.73 4.39 21.05
CA ILE A 61 -1.88 4.86 20.29
C ILE A 61 -2.15 6.34 20.60
N GLY A 62 -2.09 6.73 21.87
CA GLY A 62 -2.22 8.12 22.29
C GLY A 62 -1.17 9.03 21.65
N ALA A 63 0.08 8.57 21.57
CA ALA A 63 1.19 9.32 20.98
C ALA A 63 1.05 9.48 19.46
N MET A 64 0.84 8.37 18.73
CA MET A 64 0.82 8.37 17.25
C MET A 64 -0.33 9.20 16.66
N ILE A 65 -1.42 9.34 17.40
CA ILE A 65 -2.59 10.10 16.97
C ILE A 65 -2.41 11.59 17.23
N GLN A 66 -1.68 11.92 18.29
CA GLN A 66 -1.43 13.31 18.66
C GLN A 66 -0.20 13.87 17.98
N ALA A 67 0.65 13.03 17.39
CA ALA A 67 1.90 13.40 16.77
C ALA A 67 1.72 14.55 15.75
N ALA A 68 2.40 15.64 16.02
CA ALA A 68 2.42 16.85 15.24
C ALA A 68 3.87 17.20 14.87
N PRO A 69 4.09 18.20 13.98
CA PRO A 69 5.43 18.53 13.53
C PRO A 69 6.42 18.84 14.65
N GLY A 70 7.54 18.13 14.62
CA GLY A 70 8.63 18.18 15.60
C GLY A 70 8.52 17.16 16.74
N ASP A 71 7.39 16.47 16.90
CA ASP A 71 7.19 15.55 18.03
C ASP A 71 8.08 14.29 17.94
N VAL A 72 8.39 13.75 19.11
CA VAL A 72 9.16 12.53 19.30
C VAL A 72 8.30 11.48 20.01
N ILE A 73 8.16 10.29 19.41
CA ILE A 73 7.60 9.10 20.05
C ILE A 73 8.76 8.24 20.51
N GLU A 74 9.02 8.22 21.82
CA GLU A 74 10.17 7.55 22.42
C GLU A 74 9.74 6.28 23.16
N PHE A 75 10.18 5.13 22.68
CA PHE A 75 10.05 3.86 23.37
C PHE A 75 11.24 3.65 24.30
N GLY A 76 10.97 3.36 25.57
CA GLY A 76 11.99 2.95 26.53
C GLY A 76 12.69 1.64 26.12
N CYS A 77 13.72 1.27 26.88
CA CYS A 77 14.39 -0.01 26.66
C CYS A 77 13.53 -1.14 27.27
N GLY A 78 13.45 -2.28 26.58
CA GLY A 78 12.71 -3.45 27.00
C GLY A 78 11.90 -4.09 25.88
N TYR A 79 11.08 -5.06 26.27
CA TYR A 79 10.18 -5.80 25.40
C TYR A 79 8.74 -5.29 25.59
N PHE A 80 8.07 -4.98 24.48
CA PHE A 80 6.73 -4.42 24.45
C PHE A 80 5.79 -5.42 23.77
N GLU A 81 4.72 -5.82 24.45
CA GLU A 81 3.62 -6.56 23.84
C GLU A 81 2.58 -5.55 23.35
N LEU A 82 2.48 -5.39 22.04
CA LEU A 82 1.59 -4.44 21.39
C LEU A 82 0.44 -5.15 20.69
N THR A 83 -0.78 -4.69 20.96
CA THR A 83 -2.01 -5.26 20.37
C THR A 83 -2.55 -4.43 19.20
N SER A 84 -1.84 -3.39 18.79
CA SER A 84 -2.17 -2.54 17.64
C SER A 84 -0.89 -2.09 16.93
N SER A 85 -1.00 -1.62 15.69
CA SER A 85 0.11 -1.05 14.92
C SER A 85 0.44 0.37 15.37
N LEU A 86 1.70 0.80 15.18
CA LEU A 86 2.09 2.20 15.28
C LEU A 86 1.83 2.87 13.93
N GLN A 87 0.82 3.73 13.85
CA GLN A 87 0.40 4.35 12.60
C GLN A 87 0.48 5.89 12.65
N LEU A 88 1.20 6.48 11.69
CA LEU A 88 1.21 7.92 11.41
C LEU A 88 0.59 8.18 10.04
N THR A 89 -0.29 9.18 9.95
CA THR A 89 -0.99 9.50 8.72
C THR A 89 -1.12 11.01 8.58
N ASN A 90 -0.83 11.57 7.39
CA ASN A 90 -1.03 12.99 7.08
C ASN A 90 -0.42 13.92 8.14
N THR A 91 0.89 13.82 8.33
CA THR A 91 1.66 14.69 9.24
C THR A 91 3.05 14.93 8.66
N GLU A 92 3.87 15.71 9.35
CA GLU A 92 5.26 15.95 8.95
C GLU A 92 6.19 15.98 10.16
N ASP A 93 7.48 15.77 9.90
CA ASP A 93 8.57 15.93 10.87
C ASP A 93 8.36 15.21 12.20
N VAL A 94 8.15 13.89 12.15
CA VAL A 94 7.99 13.04 13.35
C VAL A 94 9.15 12.06 13.49
N LEU A 95 9.69 11.96 14.72
CA LEU A 95 10.72 11.00 15.09
C LEU A 95 10.15 9.90 15.99
N VAL A 96 10.31 8.64 15.58
CA VAL A 96 10.08 7.47 16.43
C VAL A 96 11.44 6.89 16.81
N LYS A 97 11.73 6.70 18.10
CA LYS A 97 13.04 6.20 18.56
C LYS A 97 12.93 5.20 19.71
N GLY A 98 13.87 4.26 19.75
CA GLY A 98 14.14 3.38 20.89
C GLY A 98 15.55 3.57 21.49
N CYS A 99 15.99 2.60 22.29
CA CYS A 99 17.32 2.57 22.91
C CYS A 99 18.41 1.87 22.07
N GLY A 100 18.02 1.23 20.97
CA GLY A 100 18.83 0.40 20.08
C GLY A 100 18.03 -0.82 19.63
N LYS A 101 18.25 -1.32 18.42
CA LYS A 101 17.50 -2.47 17.89
C LYS A 101 17.58 -3.72 18.77
N ASP A 102 18.68 -3.93 19.49
CA ASP A 102 18.82 -5.06 20.43
C ASP A 102 18.26 -4.78 21.85
N LYS A 103 17.76 -3.58 22.10
CA LYS A 103 17.34 -3.11 23.44
C LYS A 103 15.87 -2.71 23.52
N THR A 104 15.27 -2.30 22.42
CA THR A 104 13.84 -1.94 22.35
C THR A 104 13.17 -2.86 21.34
N VAL A 105 12.33 -3.77 21.81
CA VAL A 105 11.64 -4.78 20.99
C VAL A 105 10.14 -4.55 21.06
N LEU A 106 9.54 -4.23 19.92
CA LEU A 106 8.11 -4.05 19.75
C LEU A 106 7.51 -5.33 19.15
N SER A 107 6.94 -6.18 20.00
CA SER A 107 6.25 -7.40 19.58
C SER A 107 4.81 -7.11 19.20
N PHE A 108 4.44 -7.51 17.98
CA PHE A 108 3.09 -7.39 17.45
C PHE A 108 2.40 -8.76 17.37
N LYS A 109 2.89 -9.76 18.12
CA LYS A 109 2.33 -11.12 18.12
C LYS A 109 0.83 -11.15 18.43
N GLY A 110 0.39 -10.30 19.36
CA GLY A 110 -1.02 -10.14 19.73
C GLY A 110 -1.78 -9.06 18.95
N SER A 111 -1.17 -8.43 17.94
CA SER A 111 -1.77 -7.32 17.20
C SER A 111 -2.85 -7.78 16.23
N ASN A 112 -3.95 -7.03 16.21
CA ASN A 112 -5.05 -7.22 15.27
C ASN A 112 -4.81 -6.54 13.90
N SER A 113 -3.73 -5.77 13.76
CA SER A 113 -3.28 -5.19 12.50
C SER A 113 -2.26 -6.09 11.80
N PRO A 114 -2.19 -6.06 10.45
CA PRO A 114 -1.11 -6.72 9.73
C PRO A 114 0.24 -6.07 10.00
N GLU A 115 0.31 -4.74 10.00
CA GLU A 115 1.56 -3.99 10.05
C GLU A 115 2.09 -3.80 11.48
N GLY A 116 3.41 -3.64 11.63
CA GLY A 116 4.04 -3.16 12.86
C GLY A 116 4.04 -1.64 12.94
N VAL A 117 4.82 -1.01 12.05
CA VAL A 117 4.90 0.45 11.89
C VAL A 117 4.39 0.82 10.50
N LEU A 118 3.40 1.72 10.43
CA LEU A 118 2.78 2.19 9.20
C LEU A 118 2.84 3.73 9.13
N ALA A 119 3.43 4.27 8.06
CA ALA A 119 3.36 5.69 7.74
C ALA A 119 2.66 5.89 6.40
N VAL A 120 1.65 6.75 6.36
CA VAL A 120 0.88 7.04 5.14
C VAL A 120 0.84 8.54 4.90
N ASN A 121 1.33 9.00 3.74
CA ASN A 121 1.35 10.41 3.36
C ASN A 121 2.02 11.29 4.43
N VAL A 122 3.24 10.92 4.83
CA VAL A 122 4.02 11.65 5.84
C VAL A 122 5.20 12.33 5.18
N HIS A 123 5.43 13.60 5.50
CA HIS A 123 6.56 14.38 4.99
C HIS A 123 7.64 14.55 6.05
N GLY A 124 8.78 13.88 5.93
CA GLY A 124 9.79 13.84 6.98
C GLY A 124 9.40 12.89 8.11
N PHE A 125 9.83 11.64 7.99
CA PHE A 125 9.57 10.62 8.99
C PHE A 125 10.84 9.84 9.30
N THR A 126 11.22 9.78 10.58
CA THR A 126 12.39 9.00 11.00
C THR A 126 11.98 7.94 12.02
N VAL A 127 12.39 6.69 11.79
CA VAL A 127 12.37 5.63 12.80
C VAL A 127 13.79 5.18 13.08
N GLN A 128 14.15 5.07 14.35
CA GLN A 128 15.47 4.57 14.71
C GLN A 128 15.52 3.73 15.99
N ASP A 129 16.55 2.90 16.06
CA ASP A 129 16.99 2.28 17.31
C ASP A 129 15.97 1.32 17.96
N LEU A 130 15.25 0.51 17.18
CA LEU A 130 14.26 -0.44 17.68
C LEU A 130 14.08 -1.68 16.77
N THR A 131 13.52 -2.76 17.34
CA THR A 131 13.06 -3.95 16.61
C THR A 131 11.53 -3.97 16.52
N VAL A 132 11.00 -4.32 15.35
CA VAL A 132 9.61 -4.73 15.11
C VAL A 132 9.59 -6.25 14.94
N LEU A 133 8.83 -6.93 15.78
CA LEU A 133 8.83 -8.39 15.91
C LEU A 133 7.41 -8.97 15.68
N ASP A 134 7.32 -10.08 14.97
CA ASP A 134 6.11 -10.91 14.84
C ASP A 134 4.86 -10.15 14.37
N THR A 135 5.01 -9.37 13.31
CA THR A 135 3.87 -8.76 12.59
C THR A 135 3.12 -9.81 11.78
N GLY A 136 1.84 -9.55 11.47
CA GLY A 136 1.00 -10.46 10.68
C GLY A 136 1.16 -10.26 9.18
N GLY A 137 1.60 -9.06 8.80
CA GLY A 137 1.97 -8.62 7.48
C GLY A 137 3.32 -7.90 7.58
N ASN A 138 3.38 -6.62 7.27
CA ASN A 138 4.66 -5.94 7.08
C ASN A 138 5.29 -5.42 8.38
N GLY A 139 6.61 -5.40 8.45
CA GLY A 139 7.35 -4.85 9.59
C GLY A 139 7.24 -3.32 9.66
N PHE A 140 7.95 -2.66 8.74
CA PHE A 140 7.86 -1.22 8.50
C PHE A 140 7.27 -0.96 7.12
N GLU A 141 6.18 -0.22 7.06
CA GLU A 141 5.49 0.12 5.82
C GLU A 141 5.39 1.64 5.67
N LEU A 142 5.97 2.18 4.60
CA LEU A 142 5.91 3.60 4.28
C LEU A 142 5.18 3.77 2.95
N ARG A 143 4.02 4.41 2.92
CA ARG A 143 3.25 4.70 1.69
C ARG A 143 3.13 6.19 1.48
N GLY A 144 3.51 6.69 0.30
CA GLY A 144 3.39 8.13 0.03
C GLY A 144 4.28 8.98 0.94
N VAL A 145 5.37 8.42 1.47
CA VAL A 145 6.27 9.15 2.36
C VAL A 145 7.29 9.91 1.53
N ASP A 146 7.46 11.20 1.80
CA ASP A 146 8.61 11.96 1.32
C ASP A 146 9.60 12.16 2.49
N HIS A 147 10.90 12.04 2.23
CA HIS A 147 11.96 12.12 3.24
C HIS A 147 11.79 11.11 4.40
N GLY A 148 11.64 9.83 4.06
CA GLY A 148 11.57 8.73 5.02
C GLY A 148 12.95 8.19 5.39
N THR A 149 13.25 8.04 6.68
CA THR A 149 14.51 7.44 7.19
C THR A 149 14.23 6.30 8.16
N LEU A 150 14.74 5.10 7.85
CA LEU A 150 14.79 3.96 8.75
C LEU A 150 16.25 3.68 9.10
N ARG A 151 16.64 3.93 10.36
CA ARG A 151 18.05 3.87 10.79
C ARG A 151 18.24 2.96 11.99
N ARG A 152 19.12 1.96 11.88
CA ARG A 152 19.40 1.00 12.97
C ARG A 152 18.11 0.35 13.49
N VAL A 153 17.23 -0.07 12.57
CA VAL A 153 16.01 -0.81 12.91
C VAL A 153 16.13 -2.28 12.51
N ARG A 154 15.31 -3.15 13.11
CA ARG A 154 15.19 -4.56 12.71
C ARG A 154 13.72 -4.93 12.51
N ALA A 155 13.39 -5.60 11.41
CA ALA A 155 12.13 -6.32 11.23
C ALA A 155 12.40 -7.83 11.31
N MET A 156 11.70 -8.55 12.18
CA MET A 156 11.98 -9.97 12.40
C MET A 156 10.72 -10.78 12.72
N TRP A 157 10.73 -12.05 12.33
CA TRP A 157 9.76 -13.05 12.81
C TRP A 157 10.45 -14.10 13.67
N SER A 158 9.70 -14.65 14.61
CA SER A 158 10.09 -15.81 15.39
C SER A 158 10.23 -17.03 14.45
N SER A 159 11.32 -17.77 14.60
CA SER A 159 11.65 -18.96 13.81
C SER A 159 10.48 -19.95 13.77
N GLY A 160 10.18 -20.51 12.60
CA GLY A 160 9.21 -21.59 12.42
C GLY A 160 7.73 -21.17 12.46
N GLY A 161 7.40 -19.88 12.38
CA GLY A 161 6.00 -19.47 12.20
C GLY A 161 5.60 -18.06 12.66
N GLY A 162 6.57 -17.18 12.95
CA GLY A 162 6.28 -15.82 13.41
C GLY A 162 5.34 -15.82 14.61
N ARG A 163 4.17 -15.18 14.46
CA ARG A 163 3.10 -15.16 15.48
C ARG A 163 2.68 -16.54 15.98
N GLN A 164 2.76 -17.54 15.11
CA GLN A 164 2.36 -18.93 15.38
C GLN A 164 3.56 -19.84 15.68
N SER A 165 4.75 -19.27 15.84
CA SER A 165 5.94 -20.05 16.20
C SER A 165 5.71 -20.85 17.48
N ALA A 166 6.08 -22.13 17.44
CA ALA A 166 6.12 -23.00 18.61
C ALA A 166 7.20 -22.59 19.61
N ASP A 167 8.18 -21.79 19.18
CA ASP A 167 9.30 -21.33 19.99
C ASP A 167 9.48 -19.80 19.87
N PRO A 168 8.53 -19.00 20.38
CA PRO A 168 8.47 -17.56 20.13
C PRO A 168 9.58 -16.79 20.85
N ILE A 169 9.94 -15.64 20.28
CA ILE A 169 10.74 -14.63 20.97
C ILE A 169 9.83 -13.88 21.97
N THR A 170 10.27 -13.80 23.22
CA THR A 170 9.53 -13.28 24.38
C THR A 170 10.41 -12.31 25.18
N ASP A 171 9.80 -11.64 26.15
CA ASP A 171 10.49 -10.80 27.14
C ASP A 171 11.65 -11.51 27.88
N LYS A 172 11.60 -12.85 27.98
CA LYS A 172 12.61 -13.65 28.69
C LYS A 172 13.81 -14.08 27.85
N ASN A 173 13.67 -14.13 26.53
CA ASN A 173 14.69 -14.74 25.66
C ASN A 173 15.14 -13.86 24.48
N TYR A 174 14.56 -12.66 24.29
CA TYR A 174 14.89 -11.81 23.14
C TYR A 174 16.38 -11.45 23.05
N ALA A 175 17.05 -11.20 24.17
CA ALA A 175 18.47 -10.85 24.19
C ALA A 175 19.36 -11.92 23.52
N GLU A 176 18.95 -13.20 23.60
CA GLU A 176 19.68 -14.33 23.02
C GLU A 176 19.21 -14.64 21.59
N ARG A 177 17.93 -14.40 21.28
CA ARG A 177 17.29 -14.87 20.03
C ARG A 177 17.21 -13.86 18.90
N LEU A 178 17.45 -12.59 19.17
CA LEU A 178 17.40 -11.54 18.14
C LEU A 178 18.56 -11.63 17.13
N ASN A 179 19.66 -12.30 17.49
CA ASN A 179 20.84 -12.42 16.64
C ASN A 179 20.83 -13.78 15.95
N VAL A 180 20.59 -13.77 14.64
CA VAL A 180 20.51 -15.00 13.82
C VAL A 180 21.75 -15.11 12.94
N ALA A 181 22.52 -16.18 13.13
CA ALA A 181 23.68 -16.50 12.29
C ALA A 181 23.25 -17.04 10.92
N CYS A 182 24.16 -17.06 9.94
CA CYS A 182 23.96 -17.67 8.63
C CYS A 182 25.11 -18.65 8.38
N THR A 183 24.93 -19.89 8.81
CA THR A 183 25.93 -20.96 8.71
C THR A 183 25.54 -21.99 7.66
N ASP A 184 24.30 -22.50 7.72
CA ASP A 184 23.80 -23.54 6.82
C ASP A 184 22.29 -23.37 6.56
N PRO A 185 21.88 -22.76 5.44
CA PRO A 185 20.47 -22.60 5.10
C PRO A 185 19.87 -23.91 4.56
N ALA A 186 18.63 -24.21 4.92
CA ALA A 186 17.90 -25.34 4.35
C ALA A 186 17.60 -25.11 2.86
N SER A 187 18.24 -25.87 1.97
CA SER A 187 18.05 -25.69 0.51
C SER A 187 16.85 -26.42 -0.10
N GLN A 188 16.21 -27.31 0.66
CA GLN A 188 15.10 -28.14 0.22
C GLN A 188 13.85 -27.93 1.08
N ASP A 189 12.70 -27.89 0.42
CA ASP A 189 11.41 -27.68 1.09
C ASP A 189 11.00 -28.98 1.81
N PRO A 190 10.83 -28.97 3.15
CA PRO A 190 10.42 -30.15 3.91
C PRO A 190 9.00 -30.63 3.61
N SER A 191 8.16 -29.81 2.97
CA SER A 191 6.78 -30.18 2.59
C SER A 191 6.71 -31.04 1.32
N VAL A 192 7.80 -31.12 0.57
CA VAL A 192 7.91 -31.90 -0.67
C VAL A 192 8.33 -33.33 -0.32
N PRO A 193 7.50 -34.37 -0.61
CA PRO A 193 7.75 -35.74 -0.19
C PRO A 193 9.10 -36.32 -0.62
N GLU A 194 9.63 -35.90 -1.77
CA GLU A 194 10.91 -36.35 -2.30
C GLU A 194 12.11 -35.90 -1.46
N ASN A 195 11.95 -34.86 -0.64
CA ASN A 195 13.03 -34.23 0.11
C ASN A 195 13.24 -34.84 1.51
N PHE A 196 12.61 -35.96 1.86
CA PHE A 196 12.64 -36.53 3.22
C PHE A 196 14.03 -36.93 3.76
N LEU A 197 15.03 -37.13 2.88
CA LEU A 197 16.45 -37.34 3.24
C LEU A 197 17.34 -36.15 2.83
N GLY A 198 16.71 -35.03 2.46
CA GLY A 198 17.33 -33.86 1.90
C GLY A 198 17.77 -32.82 2.92
N ASP A 199 18.47 -31.80 2.43
CA ASP A 199 18.87 -30.61 3.18
C ASP A 199 17.65 -29.72 3.48
N THR A 200 16.87 -30.11 4.49
CA THR A 200 15.54 -29.56 4.79
C THR A 200 15.48 -28.77 6.09
N THR A 201 16.60 -28.65 6.80
CA THR A 201 16.67 -28.00 8.11
C THR A 201 17.89 -27.11 8.22
N SER A 202 17.73 -25.95 8.84
CA SER A 202 18.85 -25.07 9.20
C SER A 202 19.05 -25.10 10.71
N PRO A 203 20.30 -25.09 11.22
CA PRO A 203 20.58 -24.94 12.64
C PRO A 203 20.31 -23.52 13.15
N ASP A 204 20.26 -22.52 12.27
CA ASP A 204 20.19 -21.11 12.66
C ASP A 204 18.76 -20.56 12.70
N TYR A 205 17.95 -20.89 11.69
CA TYR A 205 16.60 -20.34 11.55
C TYR A 205 15.72 -21.19 10.64
N THR A 206 14.48 -21.45 11.07
CA THR A 206 13.47 -22.15 10.28
C THR A 206 12.54 -21.14 9.61
N VAL A 207 12.60 -21.05 8.28
CA VAL A 207 11.71 -20.17 7.50
C VAL A 207 10.27 -20.71 7.47
N SER A 208 9.30 -19.82 7.23
CA SER A 208 7.89 -20.19 7.22
C SER A 208 7.05 -19.24 6.38
N LYS A 209 6.13 -19.79 5.60
CA LYS A 209 5.09 -19.03 4.86
C LYS A 209 4.08 -18.32 5.77
N LEU A 210 4.08 -18.64 7.07
CA LEU A 210 3.26 -17.98 8.09
C LEU A 210 3.88 -16.67 8.59
N SER A 211 5.13 -16.40 8.25
CA SER A 211 5.76 -15.10 8.52
C SER A 211 5.12 -14.01 7.66
N GLY A 212 5.20 -12.77 8.16
CA GLY A 212 4.78 -11.59 7.42
C GLY A 212 5.54 -11.40 6.11
N ARG A 213 4.93 -10.68 5.16
CA ARG A 213 5.44 -10.57 3.78
C ARG A 213 6.72 -9.75 3.69
N TYR A 214 6.65 -8.46 4.01
CA TYR A 214 7.80 -7.55 3.86
C TYR A 214 8.37 -7.08 5.20
N GLY A 215 9.69 -7.09 5.34
CA GLY A 215 10.35 -6.56 6.53
C GLY A 215 10.34 -5.04 6.59
N ILE A 216 11.03 -4.40 5.64
CA ILE A 216 11.03 -2.96 5.40
C ILE A 216 10.45 -2.73 4.01
N TYR A 217 9.40 -1.92 3.92
CA TYR A 217 8.56 -1.78 2.72
C TYR A 217 8.12 -0.32 2.47
N PRO A 218 9.02 0.56 2.00
CA PRO A 218 8.64 1.83 1.41
C PRO A 218 8.11 1.62 -0.01
N VAL A 219 6.93 2.17 -0.29
CA VAL A 219 6.27 2.07 -1.59
C VAL A 219 5.61 3.39 -1.95
N ALA A 220 5.54 3.71 -3.24
CA ALA A 220 4.91 4.94 -3.73
C ALA A 220 5.44 6.19 -3.02
N SER A 221 6.75 6.24 -2.78
CA SER A 221 7.38 7.20 -1.88
C SER A 221 8.46 8.02 -2.60
N GLU A 222 9.05 8.98 -1.89
CA GLU A 222 10.11 9.84 -2.37
C GLU A 222 11.20 10.00 -1.30
N ASN A 223 12.47 10.10 -1.72
CA ASN A 223 13.59 10.41 -0.84
C ASN A 223 13.70 9.48 0.38
N ILE A 224 13.87 8.18 0.12
CA ILE A 224 13.91 7.13 1.14
C ILE A 224 15.35 6.72 1.49
N LEU A 225 15.66 6.71 2.78
CA LEU A 225 16.91 6.21 3.33
C LEU A 225 16.68 5.03 4.27
N VAL A 226 17.29 3.88 3.97
CA VAL A 226 17.40 2.74 4.88
C VAL A 226 18.88 2.54 5.22
N GLU A 227 19.23 2.63 6.50
CA GLU A 227 20.63 2.64 6.95
C GLU A 227 20.81 1.76 8.20
N ASP A 228 21.89 0.97 8.25
CA ASP A 228 22.28 0.12 9.39
C ASP A 228 21.17 -0.83 9.88
N SER A 229 20.25 -1.20 8.99
CA SER A 229 18.99 -1.87 9.32
C SER A 229 19.02 -3.36 8.97
N GLU A 230 18.06 -4.11 9.49
CA GLU A 230 18.07 -5.57 9.37
C GLU A 230 16.68 -6.16 9.11
N SER A 231 16.59 -7.18 8.26
CA SER A 231 15.37 -7.97 8.08
C SER A 231 15.64 -9.47 8.14
N ILE A 232 14.86 -10.20 8.95
CA ILE A 232 15.02 -11.64 9.15
C ILE A 232 13.68 -12.39 9.07
N GLY A 233 13.57 -13.35 8.16
CA GLY A 233 12.47 -14.32 8.16
C GLY A 233 11.20 -13.90 7.40
N ALA A 234 11.26 -12.87 6.57
CA ALA A 234 10.14 -12.38 5.76
C ALA A 234 9.74 -13.42 4.70
N SER A 235 8.44 -13.64 4.50
CA SER A 235 7.91 -14.59 3.50
C SER A 235 7.88 -14.04 2.08
N ASP A 236 8.39 -12.84 1.87
CA ASP A 236 8.62 -12.20 0.58
C ASP A 236 10.01 -11.51 0.65
N ALA A 237 10.11 -10.22 0.33
CA ALA A 237 11.35 -9.46 0.49
C ALA A 237 11.62 -8.96 1.92
N GLY A 238 12.88 -9.08 2.36
CA GLY A 238 13.33 -8.55 3.65
C GLY A 238 13.35 -7.02 3.67
N ILE A 239 14.13 -6.41 2.76
CA ILE A 239 14.19 -4.96 2.58
C ILE A 239 13.82 -4.62 1.14
N TYR A 240 12.60 -4.16 0.95
CA TYR A 240 12.01 -3.79 -0.33
C TYR A 240 11.87 -2.28 -0.42
N VAL A 241 12.13 -1.70 -1.59
CA VAL A 241 11.66 -0.36 -1.97
C VAL A 241 11.01 -0.43 -3.35
N GLY A 242 9.76 0.04 -3.44
CA GLY A 242 8.94 -0.07 -4.64
C GLY A 242 8.40 1.26 -5.09
N GLN A 243 8.23 1.46 -6.40
CA GLN A 243 7.62 2.65 -6.99
C GLN A 243 8.09 3.92 -6.25
N THR A 244 9.40 4.18 -6.23
CA THR A 244 10.00 5.29 -5.46
C THR A 244 10.94 6.09 -6.34
N ASN A 245 11.02 7.40 -6.15
CA ASN A 245 11.87 8.23 -7.03
C ASN A 245 13.35 8.13 -6.63
N ASN A 246 13.67 8.37 -5.36
CA ASN A 246 15.03 8.28 -4.82
C ASN A 246 15.05 7.34 -3.62
N ALA A 247 15.87 6.29 -3.67
CA ALA A 247 16.02 5.34 -2.58
C ALA A 247 17.49 4.94 -2.39
N ILE A 248 17.97 5.00 -1.14
CA ILE A 248 19.30 4.54 -0.75
C ILE A 248 19.15 3.52 0.38
N ILE A 249 19.61 2.30 0.15
CA ILE A 249 19.67 1.24 1.14
C ILE A 249 21.14 0.93 1.37
N LYS A 250 21.63 1.16 2.60
CA LYS A 250 23.05 1.00 2.90
C LYS A 250 23.36 0.42 4.26
N ASN A 251 24.53 -0.21 4.37
CA ASN A 251 25.07 -0.81 5.59
C ASN A 251 24.09 -1.77 6.28
N SER A 252 23.17 -2.37 5.53
CA SER A 252 22.04 -3.13 6.07
C SER A 252 22.20 -4.62 5.80
N ARG A 253 21.46 -5.45 6.53
CA ARG A 253 21.52 -6.91 6.44
C ARG A 253 20.15 -7.51 6.18
N ALA A 254 20.06 -8.49 5.30
CA ALA A 254 18.85 -9.27 5.11
C ALA A 254 19.18 -10.77 5.11
N ALA A 255 18.51 -11.54 5.99
CA ALA A 255 18.76 -12.97 6.12
C ALA A 255 17.50 -13.83 6.25
N PHE A 256 17.53 -15.05 5.70
CA PHE A 256 16.41 -16.00 5.76
C PHE A 256 15.07 -15.45 5.25
N ASN A 257 15.11 -14.53 4.29
CA ASN A 257 13.94 -14.04 3.55
C ASN A 257 13.83 -14.79 2.21
N VAL A 258 12.73 -14.59 1.47
CA VAL A 258 12.71 -15.05 0.07
C VAL A 258 13.71 -14.22 -0.74
N PHE A 259 13.52 -12.91 -0.82
CA PHE A 259 14.58 -11.99 -1.28
C PHE A 259 15.17 -11.22 -0.11
N GLY A 260 16.50 -11.08 -0.10
CA GLY A 260 17.15 -10.19 0.86
C GLY A 260 16.76 -8.74 0.64
N PHE A 261 17.03 -8.24 -0.57
CA PHE A 261 16.80 -6.86 -0.97
C PHE A 261 16.07 -6.76 -2.30
N GLU A 262 15.14 -5.81 -2.42
CA GLU A 262 14.35 -5.58 -3.63
C GLU A 262 14.20 -4.10 -3.97
N ILE A 263 14.42 -3.79 -5.25
CA ILE A 263 14.17 -2.50 -5.90
C ILE A 263 13.20 -2.79 -7.04
N GLU A 264 11.99 -2.25 -6.92
CA GLU A 264 10.86 -2.46 -7.85
C GLU A 264 10.41 -1.11 -8.42
N ASN A 265 10.46 -0.93 -9.74
CA ASN A 265 9.97 0.30 -10.40
C ASN A 265 10.50 1.60 -9.77
N VAL A 266 11.76 1.61 -9.32
CA VAL A 266 12.41 2.78 -8.69
C VAL A 266 13.15 3.58 -9.75
N GLN A 267 13.04 4.90 -9.75
CA GLN A 267 13.75 5.73 -10.75
C GLN A 267 15.25 5.87 -10.43
N GLY A 268 15.60 6.13 -9.17
CA GLY A 268 16.98 6.21 -8.68
C GLY A 268 17.18 5.36 -7.43
N GLY A 269 17.72 4.15 -7.60
CA GLY A 269 17.98 3.22 -6.52
C GLY A 269 19.48 3.01 -6.21
N GLU A 270 19.83 2.86 -4.93
CA GLU A 270 21.17 2.41 -4.51
C GLU A 270 21.15 1.30 -3.46
N TYR A 271 21.97 0.26 -3.70
CA TYR A 271 22.44 -0.68 -2.70
C TYR A 271 23.91 -0.41 -2.38
N ALA A 272 24.24 -0.02 -1.15
CA ALA A 272 25.61 0.29 -0.74
C ALA A 272 26.05 -0.47 0.53
N ASN A 273 27.07 -1.31 0.44
CA ASN A 273 27.67 -2.00 1.59
C ASN A 273 26.70 -2.88 2.40
N ASN A 274 25.72 -3.49 1.74
CA ASN A 274 24.75 -4.37 2.38
C ASN A 274 25.21 -5.83 2.39
N ILE A 275 24.59 -6.66 3.24
CA ILE A 275 24.82 -8.11 3.33
C ILE A 275 23.50 -8.83 3.11
N ALA A 276 23.39 -9.56 1.99
CA ALA A 276 22.29 -10.48 1.72
C ALA A 276 22.77 -11.92 1.91
N GLU A 277 22.25 -12.63 2.91
CA GLU A 277 22.72 -13.97 3.22
C GLU A 277 21.65 -14.97 3.65
N CYS A 278 21.81 -16.25 3.31
CA CYS A 278 20.83 -17.29 3.67
C CYS A 278 19.39 -17.01 3.21
N ASN A 279 19.18 -16.16 2.20
CA ASN A 279 17.86 -15.95 1.59
C ASN A 279 17.60 -17.00 0.49
N THR A 280 16.45 -16.97 -0.18
CA THR A 280 16.26 -17.69 -1.46
C THR A 280 17.03 -17.01 -2.60
N GLY A 281 16.96 -15.68 -2.64
CA GLY A 281 17.74 -14.81 -3.51
C GLY A 281 18.31 -13.61 -2.75
N GLY A 282 19.49 -13.14 -3.13
CA GLY A 282 20.18 -12.05 -2.43
C GLY A 282 19.59 -10.67 -2.75
N PHE A 283 19.76 -10.21 -4.00
CA PHE A 283 19.34 -8.89 -4.46
C PHE A 283 18.44 -8.99 -5.71
N LEU A 284 17.42 -8.13 -5.79
CA LEU A 284 16.54 -8.00 -6.95
C LEU A 284 16.45 -6.53 -7.40
N ILE A 285 16.56 -6.30 -8.71
CA ILE A 285 16.26 -5.02 -9.38
C ILE A 285 15.37 -5.34 -10.58
N TYR A 286 14.13 -4.86 -10.59
CA TYR A 286 13.17 -5.22 -11.62
C TYR A 286 12.01 -4.22 -11.78
N ASP A 287 11.28 -4.37 -12.89
CA ASP A 287 9.99 -3.73 -13.10
C ASP A 287 8.83 -4.73 -13.14
N LEU A 288 7.68 -4.33 -12.62
CA LEU A 288 6.36 -4.98 -12.69
C LEU A 288 5.38 -4.15 -13.51
N ASP A 289 4.46 -4.83 -14.20
CA ASP A 289 3.41 -4.22 -15.02
C ASP A 289 2.18 -3.77 -14.22
N GLY A 290 1.36 -2.91 -14.81
CA GLY A 290 0.14 -2.40 -14.17
C GLY A 290 0.37 -1.35 -13.08
N LEU A 291 1.61 -0.86 -12.92
CA LEU A 291 2.00 0.03 -11.82
C LEU A 291 2.15 1.50 -12.24
N ARG A 292 2.26 2.38 -11.25
CA ARG A 292 2.19 3.83 -11.44
C ARG A 292 3.40 4.41 -12.18
N GLN A 293 4.53 3.74 -12.15
CA GLN A 293 5.79 4.18 -12.74
C GLN A 293 6.67 2.99 -13.06
N TYR A 294 7.75 3.21 -13.80
CA TYR A 294 8.76 2.22 -14.17
C TYR A 294 10.15 2.66 -13.74
N GLY A 295 11.06 1.69 -13.68
CA GLY A 295 12.45 1.86 -13.33
C GLY A 295 13.22 2.71 -14.32
N GLU A 296 14.26 3.37 -13.84
CA GLU A 296 15.11 4.21 -14.69
C GLU A 296 16.60 3.85 -14.60
N ARG A 297 17.16 3.80 -13.38
CA ARG A 297 18.57 3.52 -13.13
C ARG A 297 18.83 3.07 -11.70
N SER A 298 19.81 2.20 -11.51
CA SER A 298 20.24 1.75 -10.18
C SER A 298 21.74 1.50 -10.05
N ARG A 299 22.27 1.64 -8.83
CA ARG A 299 23.68 1.35 -8.51
C ARG A 299 23.75 0.34 -7.36
N MET A 300 24.60 -0.67 -7.49
CA MET A 300 24.84 -1.69 -6.49
C MET A 300 26.34 -1.83 -6.23
N TYR A 301 26.79 -1.44 -5.03
CA TYR A 301 28.21 -1.50 -4.70
C TYR A 301 28.59 -1.82 -3.26
N GLY A 302 29.77 -2.42 -3.09
CA GLY A 302 30.30 -2.79 -1.77
C GLY A 302 29.52 -3.91 -1.07
N ASN A 303 28.54 -4.53 -1.73
CA ASN A 303 27.63 -5.48 -1.10
C ASN A 303 28.23 -6.89 -1.05
N ILE A 304 27.74 -7.70 -0.12
CA ILE A 304 28.05 -9.13 -0.01
C ILE A 304 26.75 -9.91 -0.24
N SER A 305 26.75 -10.79 -1.24
CA SER A 305 25.67 -11.74 -1.51
C SER A 305 26.19 -13.16 -1.31
N ARG A 306 25.78 -13.82 -0.23
CA ARG A 306 26.33 -15.13 0.14
C ARG A 306 25.33 -16.16 0.61
N ASN A 307 25.56 -17.42 0.30
CA ASN A 307 24.75 -18.54 0.80
C ASN A 307 23.24 -18.34 0.57
N ASN A 308 22.80 -17.62 -0.47
CA ASN A 308 21.38 -17.38 -0.72
C ASN A 308 20.75 -18.62 -1.36
N ASN A 309 20.60 -19.67 -0.55
CA ASN A 309 20.23 -21.01 -0.96
C ASN A 309 18.99 -21.55 -0.24
N THR A 310 18.33 -20.76 0.61
CA THR A 310 17.12 -21.20 1.32
C THR A 310 16.01 -21.52 0.33
N TYR A 311 15.31 -22.64 0.51
CA TYR A 311 14.19 -22.99 -0.39
C TYR A 311 13.15 -21.87 -0.45
N ASN A 312 12.47 -21.68 -1.58
CA ASN A 312 11.45 -20.64 -1.72
C ASN A 312 10.21 -20.98 -0.88
N PHE A 313 9.88 -20.15 0.10
CA PHE A 313 8.77 -20.35 1.05
C PHE A 313 7.67 -19.28 0.93
N THR A 314 7.57 -18.62 -0.23
CA THR A 314 6.67 -17.48 -0.39
C THR A 314 5.21 -17.77 -0.06
N SER A 315 4.49 -16.70 0.33
CA SER A 315 3.03 -16.70 0.46
C SER A 315 2.28 -16.25 -0.81
N GLY A 316 2.99 -15.84 -1.88
CA GLY A 316 2.42 -15.43 -3.18
C GLY A 316 3.34 -14.54 -4.03
N GLY A 317 2.78 -13.91 -5.08
CA GLY A 317 3.50 -12.93 -5.93
C GLY A 317 4.49 -13.56 -6.93
N ILE A 318 5.11 -12.72 -7.77
CA ILE A 318 6.09 -13.15 -8.78
C ILE A 318 7.37 -13.72 -8.14
N VAL A 319 7.67 -13.32 -6.90
CA VAL A 319 8.84 -13.85 -6.18
C VAL A 319 8.75 -15.35 -5.90
N GLY A 320 7.55 -15.96 -6.00
CA GLY A 320 7.37 -17.41 -5.90
C GLY A 320 7.94 -18.23 -7.05
N SER A 321 8.32 -17.53 -8.12
CA SER A 321 8.95 -18.07 -9.31
C SER A 321 10.48 -17.91 -9.25
N VAL A 322 11.02 -17.32 -8.18
CA VAL A 322 12.45 -17.03 -8.07
C VAL A 322 13.27 -18.30 -7.91
N PRO A 323 14.35 -18.46 -8.70
CA PRO A 323 15.28 -19.55 -8.53
C PRO A 323 15.99 -19.50 -7.18
N VAL A 324 15.93 -20.60 -6.43
CA VAL A 324 16.79 -20.81 -5.25
C VAL A 324 18.26 -20.73 -5.68
N GLY A 325 19.14 -20.13 -4.86
CA GLY A 325 20.56 -20.06 -5.20
C GLY A 325 20.96 -18.82 -5.99
N THR A 326 20.17 -17.75 -5.90
CA THR A 326 20.36 -16.53 -6.69
C THR A 326 21.15 -15.49 -5.88
N GLY A 327 22.33 -15.08 -6.37
CA GLY A 327 23.09 -13.99 -5.74
C GLY A 327 22.45 -12.61 -5.99
N MET A 328 22.16 -12.33 -7.26
CA MET A 328 21.41 -11.14 -7.73
C MET A 328 20.59 -11.53 -8.97
N LEU A 329 19.39 -10.98 -9.09
CA LEU A 329 18.54 -11.09 -10.28
C LEU A 329 18.19 -9.71 -10.82
N THR A 330 18.23 -9.55 -12.15
CA THR A 330 17.67 -8.39 -12.85
C THR A 330 16.58 -8.85 -13.83
N LEU A 331 15.47 -8.12 -13.89
CA LEU A 331 14.36 -8.42 -14.79
C LEU A 331 13.70 -7.12 -15.28
N ALA A 332 13.66 -6.88 -16.59
CA ALA A 332 12.95 -5.73 -17.18
C ALA A 332 13.36 -4.35 -16.63
N TYR A 333 14.66 -4.10 -16.46
CA TYR A 333 15.14 -2.85 -15.85
C TYR A 333 16.40 -2.32 -16.54
N ASP A 334 16.44 -1.03 -16.85
CA ASP A 334 17.56 -0.44 -17.57
C ASP A 334 18.60 0.23 -16.67
N ARG A 335 19.83 0.31 -17.17
CA ARG A 335 20.94 1.09 -16.62
C ARG A 335 21.26 0.75 -15.17
N ILE A 336 22.08 -0.29 -15.01
CA ILE A 336 22.47 -0.80 -13.69
C ILE A 336 24.00 -0.85 -13.60
N ASP A 337 24.58 -0.19 -12.62
CA ASP A 337 26.00 -0.38 -12.26
C ASP A 337 26.12 -1.38 -11.12
N ILE A 338 26.90 -2.44 -11.32
CA ILE A 338 27.18 -3.49 -10.33
C ILE A 338 28.69 -3.55 -10.10
N PHE A 339 29.18 -3.03 -8.97
CA PHE A 339 30.62 -2.95 -8.74
C PHE A 339 31.10 -3.09 -7.31
N GLU A 340 32.32 -3.57 -7.12
CA GLU A 340 32.92 -3.72 -5.77
C GLU A 340 32.09 -4.63 -4.84
N ASN A 341 31.28 -5.53 -5.41
CA ASN A 341 30.50 -6.49 -4.64
C ASN A 341 31.24 -7.83 -4.53
N THR A 342 30.89 -8.62 -3.52
CA THR A 342 31.30 -10.03 -3.39
C THR A 342 30.08 -10.92 -3.54
N PHE A 343 30.11 -11.82 -4.53
CA PHE A 343 29.11 -12.88 -4.71
C PHE A 343 29.75 -14.21 -4.38
N GLU A 344 29.26 -14.92 -3.36
CA GLU A 344 29.86 -16.18 -2.95
C GLU A 344 28.84 -17.28 -2.59
N ASN A 345 29.13 -18.53 -2.97
CA ASN A 345 28.36 -19.70 -2.53
C ASN A 345 26.85 -19.67 -2.86
N ASN A 346 26.45 -19.05 -3.97
CA ASN A 346 25.06 -19.08 -4.45
C ASN A 346 24.88 -20.24 -5.44
N ASN A 347 23.93 -21.13 -5.20
CA ASN A 347 23.84 -22.43 -5.86
C ASN A 347 23.53 -22.38 -7.38
N THR A 348 22.84 -21.34 -7.85
CA THR A 348 22.38 -21.19 -9.24
C THR A 348 23.23 -20.20 -10.03
N GLY A 349 23.50 -19.01 -9.47
CA GLY A 349 24.37 -18.02 -10.10
C GLY A 349 24.68 -16.84 -9.20
N GLY A 350 25.82 -16.19 -9.45
CA GLY A 350 26.19 -14.96 -8.75
C GLY A 350 25.31 -13.79 -9.20
N ILE A 351 25.25 -13.57 -10.52
CA ILE A 351 24.32 -12.64 -11.16
C ILE A 351 23.51 -13.42 -12.19
N ILE A 352 22.19 -13.28 -12.15
CA ILE A 352 21.24 -13.81 -13.13
C ILE A 352 20.58 -12.63 -13.85
N HIS A 353 20.75 -12.58 -15.16
CA HIS A 353 20.25 -11.52 -16.02
C HIS A 353 19.16 -12.09 -16.93
N ALA A 354 17.92 -11.62 -16.74
CA ALA A 354 16.73 -12.19 -17.35
C ALA A 354 15.80 -11.12 -17.95
N SER A 355 14.89 -11.58 -18.80
CA SER A 355 13.83 -10.82 -19.45
C SER A 355 12.47 -11.51 -19.30
N TYR A 356 11.38 -10.75 -19.45
CA TYR A 356 10.03 -11.32 -19.40
C TYR A 356 9.72 -12.27 -20.57
N GLU A 357 10.54 -12.24 -21.61
CA GLU A 357 10.45 -13.13 -22.77
C GLU A 357 10.65 -14.61 -22.39
N LEU A 358 11.27 -14.89 -21.23
CA LEU A 358 11.39 -16.25 -20.68
C LEU A 358 10.04 -16.88 -20.29
N PHE A 359 9.06 -16.07 -19.92
CA PHE A 359 7.75 -16.53 -19.48
C PHE A 359 6.82 -16.67 -20.69
N PRO A 360 5.95 -17.70 -20.77
CA PRO A 360 4.95 -17.78 -21.84
C PRO A 360 3.88 -16.67 -21.71
N GLU A 361 3.30 -16.26 -22.84
CA GLU A 361 2.11 -15.38 -22.85
C GLU A 361 0.97 -16.01 -22.04
N GLY A 362 0.33 -15.22 -21.16
CA GLY A 362 -0.69 -15.70 -20.23
C GLY A 362 -0.16 -16.53 -19.04
N ALA A 363 1.16 -16.68 -18.89
CA ALA A 363 1.79 -17.45 -17.82
C ALA A 363 3.00 -16.72 -17.21
N GLY A 364 2.77 -15.52 -16.67
CA GLY A 364 3.76 -14.70 -15.97
C GLY A 364 4.47 -13.65 -16.83
N ARG A 365 4.27 -13.68 -18.16
CA ARG A 365 4.67 -12.59 -19.06
C ARG A 365 3.65 -11.45 -18.96
N PRO A 366 4.08 -10.18 -18.78
CA PRO A 366 3.18 -9.03 -18.82
C PRO A 366 2.46 -8.88 -20.16
N ASP A 367 1.17 -8.56 -20.11
CA ASP A 367 0.38 -8.25 -21.31
C ASP A 367 0.50 -6.77 -21.72
N GLU A 368 0.87 -5.92 -20.76
CA GLU A 368 1.05 -4.49 -20.93
C GLU A 368 2.25 -4.14 -21.82
N LYS A 369 2.11 -3.08 -22.64
CA LYS A 369 3.12 -2.60 -23.60
C LYS A 369 3.81 -1.29 -23.19
N ARG A 370 3.60 -0.84 -21.95
CA ARG A 370 4.31 0.31 -21.36
C ARG A 370 5.61 -0.10 -20.66
N ILE A 371 5.71 -1.36 -20.23
CA ILE A 371 6.89 -1.93 -19.59
C ILE A 371 7.89 -2.44 -20.63
N ASP A 372 9.18 -2.21 -20.40
CA ASP A 372 10.25 -2.80 -21.21
C ASP A 372 10.57 -4.20 -20.72
N PHE A 373 10.49 -5.22 -21.58
CA PHE A 373 10.73 -6.59 -21.13
C PHE A 373 12.20 -6.93 -20.88
N TYR A 374 13.11 -6.09 -21.36
CA TYR A 374 14.53 -6.38 -21.41
C TYR A 374 15.28 -5.56 -20.37
N THR A 375 16.28 -6.18 -19.75
CA THR A 375 17.24 -5.47 -18.91
C THR A 375 18.42 -5.08 -19.78
N GLU A 376 18.77 -3.80 -19.86
CA GLU A 376 19.81 -3.32 -20.76
C GLU A 376 20.67 -2.23 -20.11
N GLY A 377 21.86 -1.98 -20.67
CA GLY A 377 22.79 -0.97 -20.15
C GLY A 377 23.39 -1.35 -18.79
N VAL A 378 23.58 -2.64 -18.53
CA VAL A 378 24.18 -3.13 -17.28
C VAL A 378 25.71 -3.06 -17.35
N ARG A 379 26.38 -2.52 -16.34
CA ARG A 379 27.85 -2.52 -16.23
C ARG A 379 28.29 -3.31 -14.99
N ILE A 380 29.16 -4.31 -15.19
CA ILE A 380 29.64 -5.22 -14.15
C ILE A 380 31.17 -5.08 -14.05
N PHE A 381 31.69 -4.55 -12.95
CA PHE A 381 33.12 -4.20 -12.83
C PHE A 381 33.64 -4.26 -11.39
N ARG A 382 34.91 -4.61 -11.17
CA ARG A 382 35.54 -4.72 -9.84
C ARG A 382 34.79 -5.60 -8.82
N ASN A 383 34.00 -6.58 -9.26
CA ASN A 383 33.34 -7.53 -8.35
C ASN A 383 34.22 -8.74 -8.11
N LYS A 384 33.95 -9.45 -7.01
CA LYS A 384 34.56 -10.73 -6.67
C LYS A 384 33.52 -11.84 -6.71
N PHE A 385 33.80 -12.91 -7.44
CA PHE A 385 32.93 -14.07 -7.57
C PHE A 385 33.63 -15.33 -7.05
N ILE A 386 32.96 -16.07 -6.16
CA ILE A 386 33.50 -17.26 -5.49
C ILE A 386 32.44 -18.37 -5.47
N ASN A 387 32.73 -19.55 -6.02
CA ASN A 387 31.88 -20.75 -5.88
C ASN A 387 30.38 -20.54 -6.16
N ASN A 388 30.03 -19.89 -7.28
CA ASN A 388 28.62 -19.69 -7.67
C ASN A 388 28.20 -20.67 -8.77
N GLY A 389 26.95 -21.12 -8.76
CA GLY A 389 26.39 -21.97 -9.81
C GLY A 389 26.78 -23.44 -9.74
N ASN A 390 27.45 -23.91 -8.68
CA ASN A 390 27.99 -25.28 -8.64
C ASN A 390 27.05 -26.33 -8.05
N LYS A 391 25.86 -25.96 -7.57
CA LYS A 391 24.92 -26.86 -6.88
C LYS A 391 23.47 -26.59 -7.29
N LEU A 392 23.23 -26.54 -8.60
CA LEU A 392 21.88 -26.39 -9.14
C LEU A 392 20.93 -27.45 -8.58
N ARG A 393 19.72 -27.00 -8.24
CA ARG A 393 18.67 -27.88 -7.74
C ARG A 393 17.86 -28.46 -8.90
N LEU A 394 17.55 -29.74 -8.82
CA LEU A 394 16.61 -30.43 -9.71
C LEU A 394 15.16 -30.08 -9.31
N PRO A 395 14.23 -30.03 -10.27
CA PRO A 395 12.85 -29.66 -9.97
C PRO A 395 12.16 -30.81 -9.23
N SER A 396 11.27 -30.50 -8.29
CA SER A 396 10.43 -31.52 -7.65
C SER A 396 9.29 -31.96 -8.57
N SER A 397 8.56 -33.02 -8.20
CA SER A 397 7.32 -33.41 -8.89
C SER A 397 6.27 -32.29 -8.86
N THR A 398 6.22 -31.52 -7.76
CA THR A 398 5.35 -30.35 -7.62
C THR A 398 5.75 -29.20 -8.53
N ASP A 399 7.05 -28.96 -8.74
CA ASP A 399 7.55 -27.94 -9.67
C ASP A 399 7.18 -28.28 -11.12
N LEU A 400 7.30 -29.56 -11.50
CA LEU A 400 6.97 -30.03 -12.85
C LEU A 400 5.46 -30.04 -13.13
N ALA A 401 4.63 -30.38 -12.14
CA ALA A 401 3.18 -30.39 -12.29
C ALA A 401 2.58 -28.97 -12.45
N GLY A 402 3.25 -27.95 -11.91
CA GLY A 402 2.80 -26.56 -11.96
C GLY A 402 3.09 -25.82 -13.26
N GLY A 403 3.94 -26.36 -14.15
CA GLY A 403 4.31 -25.73 -15.43
C GLY A 403 5.02 -24.37 -15.29
N ASP A 404 5.50 -24.00 -14.10
CA ASP A 404 6.16 -22.73 -13.83
C ASP A 404 7.62 -22.76 -14.37
N VAL A 405 7.83 -22.06 -15.49
CA VAL A 405 9.11 -21.98 -16.19
C VAL A 405 10.25 -21.48 -15.28
N ALA A 406 9.94 -20.64 -14.32
CA ALA A 406 10.96 -20.04 -13.46
C ALA A 406 11.45 -21.00 -12.37
N ARG A 407 10.57 -21.90 -11.90
CA ARG A 407 10.96 -22.98 -10.97
C ARG A 407 11.82 -24.05 -11.64
N ILE A 408 11.68 -24.22 -12.95
CA ILE A 408 12.54 -25.10 -13.76
C ILE A 408 13.78 -24.39 -14.32
N LEU A 409 13.91 -23.06 -14.13
CA LEU A 409 15.02 -22.26 -14.70
C LEU A 409 16.41 -22.76 -14.28
N PRO A 410 16.71 -23.10 -13.00
CA PRO A 410 17.98 -23.71 -12.64
C PRO A 410 18.30 -24.95 -13.48
N THR A 411 17.29 -25.78 -13.72
CA THR A 411 17.46 -27.01 -14.49
C THR A 411 17.69 -26.74 -15.96
N LEU A 412 16.95 -25.78 -16.53
CA LEU A 412 17.16 -25.33 -17.90
C LEU A 412 18.59 -24.80 -18.09
N VAL A 413 19.05 -23.92 -17.20
CA VAL A 413 20.42 -23.38 -17.20
C VAL A 413 21.44 -24.52 -17.14
N GLY A 414 21.26 -25.48 -16.23
CA GLY A 414 22.17 -26.60 -16.06
C GLY A 414 22.27 -27.53 -17.28
N LEU A 415 21.12 -27.89 -17.87
CA LEU A 415 21.07 -28.74 -19.06
C LEU A 415 21.70 -28.07 -20.27
N LYS A 416 21.40 -26.79 -20.48
CA LYS A 416 21.94 -26.02 -21.61
C LYS A 416 23.43 -25.75 -21.46
N THR A 417 23.89 -25.46 -20.24
CA THR A 417 25.32 -25.29 -19.93
C THR A 417 26.08 -26.60 -20.15
N LEU A 418 25.53 -27.73 -19.70
CA LEU A 418 26.11 -29.05 -19.97
C LEU A 418 26.22 -29.31 -21.48
N ALA A 419 25.16 -29.03 -22.25
CA ALA A 419 25.20 -29.16 -23.71
C ALA A 419 26.27 -28.26 -24.35
N GLY A 420 26.42 -27.01 -23.89
CA GLY A 420 27.48 -26.09 -24.33
C GLY A 420 28.88 -26.63 -24.04
N CYS A 421 29.10 -27.23 -22.86
CA CYS A 421 30.36 -27.88 -22.51
C CYS A 421 30.72 -29.08 -23.39
N LEU A 422 29.73 -29.75 -23.98
CA LEU A 422 29.94 -30.89 -24.87
C LEU A 422 30.26 -30.48 -26.31
N LEU A 423 30.10 -29.19 -26.64
CA LEU A 423 30.51 -28.66 -27.94
C LEU A 423 32.02 -28.39 -27.97
N PRO A 424 32.68 -28.52 -29.14
CA PRO A 424 34.12 -28.29 -29.27
C PRO A 424 34.58 -26.91 -28.78
N GLN A 425 33.73 -25.87 -28.93
CA GLN A 425 34.07 -24.51 -28.50
C GLN A 425 34.04 -24.35 -26.98
N GLY A 426 33.14 -25.06 -26.28
CA GLY A 426 32.95 -24.93 -24.82
C GLY A 426 33.76 -25.91 -23.98
N LEU A 427 34.22 -27.04 -24.55
CA LEU A 427 34.90 -28.11 -23.81
C LEU A 427 36.13 -27.61 -23.04
N THR A 428 36.96 -26.76 -23.65
CA THR A 428 38.17 -26.23 -23.01
C THR A 428 37.84 -25.33 -21.82
N THR A 429 36.85 -24.43 -21.98
CA THR A 429 36.32 -23.57 -20.91
C THR A 429 35.80 -24.39 -19.74
N CYS A 430 35.02 -25.44 -20.01
CA CYS A 430 34.46 -26.28 -18.95
C CYS A 430 35.51 -27.15 -18.26
N LEU A 431 36.50 -27.68 -18.99
CA LEU A 431 37.62 -28.39 -18.37
C LEU A 431 38.42 -27.49 -17.42
N ALA A 432 38.63 -26.22 -17.78
CA ALA A 432 39.28 -25.24 -16.92
C ALA A 432 38.45 -24.93 -15.65
N ALA A 433 37.12 -25.07 -15.70
CA ALA A 433 36.19 -24.91 -14.58
C ALA A 433 35.82 -26.23 -13.86
N GLY A 434 36.64 -27.28 -14.00
CA GLY A 434 36.45 -28.55 -13.28
C GLY A 434 35.55 -29.58 -13.97
N GLY A 435 35.31 -29.45 -15.28
CA GLY A 435 34.68 -30.47 -16.13
C GLY A 435 33.25 -30.16 -16.59
N PRO A 436 32.72 -30.95 -17.56
CA PRO A 436 31.38 -30.79 -18.12
C PRO A 436 30.31 -31.32 -17.16
N ASN A 437 30.04 -30.58 -16.08
CA ASN A 437 29.04 -30.95 -15.07
C ASN A 437 27.74 -30.16 -15.27
N PHE A 438 26.63 -30.67 -14.73
CA PHE A 438 25.38 -29.93 -14.60
C PHE A 438 25.56 -28.78 -13.59
N ARG A 439 25.67 -27.54 -14.09
CA ARG A 439 26.00 -26.35 -13.30
C ARG A 439 25.51 -25.07 -13.97
N GLY A 440 25.43 -23.99 -13.20
CA GLY A 440 25.29 -22.62 -13.68
C GLY A 440 26.66 -21.96 -13.88
N ALA A 441 26.75 -20.67 -13.59
CA ALA A 441 27.96 -19.87 -13.74
C ALA A 441 28.01 -18.72 -12.72
N HIS A 442 29.12 -17.99 -12.67
CA HIS A 442 29.20 -16.73 -11.93
C HIS A 442 28.22 -15.69 -12.49
N ILE A 443 28.14 -15.57 -13.82
CA ILE A 443 27.17 -14.72 -14.51
C ILE A 443 26.34 -15.59 -15.46
N VAL A 444 25.02 -15.54 -15.32
CA VAL A 444 24.06 -16.28 -16.15
C VAL A 444 23.18 -15.27 -16.89
N TRP A 445 23.06 -15.39 -18.21
CA TRP A 445 22.23 -14.53 -19.05
C TRP A 445 21.27 -15.36 -19.91
N ASP A 446 20.05 -14.85 -20.10
CA ASP A 446 19.08 -15.47 -21.00
C ASP A 446 19.37 -15.28 -22.49
N GLY A 447 20.20 -14.32 -22.89
CA GLY A 447 20.54 -14.09 -24.29
C GLY A 447 19.43 -13.46 -25.12
N LEU A 448 18.45 -12.82 -24.49
CA LEU A 448 17.29 -12.23 -25.16
C LEU A 448 17.40 -10.70 -25.21
N LEU A 449 17.05 -10.12 -26.37
CA LEU A 449 17.04 -8.69 -26.67
C LEU A 449 15.91 -8.41 -27.67
N ASP A 450 15.33 -7.21 -27.65
CA ASP A 450 14.35 -6.79 -28.65
C ASP A 450 14.99 -6.42 -30.00
N SER A 451 14.16 -6.41 -31.05
CA SER A 451 14.50 -5.90 -32.37
C SER A 451 13.74 -4.61 -32.64
N TYR A 452 14.32 -3.71 -33.45
CA TYR A 452 13.66 -2.46 -33.82
C TYR A 452 12.30 -2.71 -34.49
N ASP A 453 11.25 -2.08 -33.95
CA ASP A 453 9.91 -2.07 -34.54
C ASP A 453 9.67 -0.72 -35.24
N ALA A 454 9.75 -0.74 -36.58
CA ALA A 454 9.57 0.46 -37.40
C ALA A 454 8.12 0.94 -37.49
N ASP A 455 7.16 0.06 -37.22
CA ASP A 455 5.72 0.34 -37.33
C ASP A 455 5.12 0.77 -35.99
N CYS A 456 5.92 0.80 -34.90
CA CYS A 456 5.47 1.20 -33.58
C CYS A 456 5.51 2.74 -33.40
N PRO A 457 4.35 3.43 -33.33
CA PRO A 457 4.32 4.88 -33.16
C PRO A 457 4.75 5.32 -31.76
N TYR A 458 5.20 6.58 -31.65
CA TYR A 458 5.48 7.17 -30.34
C TYR A 458 4.20 7.27 -29.49
N PRO A 459 4.23 6.85 -28.21
CA PRO A 459 3.02 6.80 -27.37
C PRO A 459 2.43 8.20 -27.08
N VAL A 460 1.11 8.24 -26.94
CA VAL A 460 0.34 9.46 -26.63
C VAL A 460 -0.48 9.31 -25.36
N ALA A 461 -0.70 10.41 -24.64
CA ALA A 461 -1.57 10.48 -23.50
C ALA A 461 -3.06 10.37 -23.91
N ALA A 462 -3.96 10.23 -22.93
CA ALA A 462 -5.39 10.06 -23.17
C ALA A 462 -6.05 11.24 -23.93
N ASN A 463 -5.44 12.42 -23.90
CA ASN A 463 -5.88 13.61 -24.62
C ASN A 463 -5.31 13.70 -26.06
N GLY A 464 -4.48 12.73 -26.47
CA GLY A 464 -3.83 12.69 -27.79
C GLY A 464 -2.47 13.37 -27.88
N ASP A 465 -1.99 14.03 -26.81
CA ASP A 465 -0.67 14.66 -26.82
C ASP A 465 0.46 13.64 -26.66
N PRO A 466 1.65 13.83 -27.25
CA PRO A 466 2.80 12.96 -27.03
C PRO A 466 3.18 12.89 -25.55
N VAL A 467 3.46 11.68 -25.04
CA VAL A 467 3.92 11.55 -23.65
C VAL A 467 5.31 12.19 -23.46
N PRO A 468 5.64 12.69 -22.26
CA PRO A 468 6.99 13.15 -21.96
C PRO A 468 8.04 12.06 -22.21
N LYS A 469 9.28 12.46 -22.50
CA LYS A 469 10.44 11.56 -22.64
C LYS A 469 11.61 12.00 -21.79
N ASP A 470 12.45 11.04 -21.44
CA ASP A 470 13.72 11.29 -20.77
C ASP A 470 14.76 11.88 -21.75
N ALA A 471 15.98 12.12 -21.24
CA ALA A 471 17.08 12.67 -22.02
C ALA A 471 17.56 11.75 -23.16
N ASN A 472 17.28 10.44 -23.10
CA ASN A 472 17.61 9.46 -24.13
C ASN A 472 16.48 9.27 -25.16
N GLY A 473 15.33 9.89 -24.92
CA GLY A 473 14.14 9.74 -25.74
C GLY A 473 13.25 8.56 -25.36
N LYS A 474 13.50 7.89 -24.23
CA LYS A 474 12.61 6.87 -23.67
C LYS A 474 11.33 7.55 -23.16
N PRO A 475 10.13 7.08 -23.54
CA PRO A 475 8.88 7.66 -23.05
C PRO A 475 8.73 7.42 -21.55
N ILE A 476 8.25 8.43 -20.83
CA ILE A 476 7.94 8.35 -19.40
C ILE A 476 6.48 7.90 -19.29
N LEU A 477 6.29 6.59 -19.12
CA LEU A 477 4.98 5.96 -19.10
C LEU A 477 4.54 5.70 -17.65
N THR A 478 3.28 5.99 -17.38
CA THR A 478 2.61 5.78 -16.08
C THR A 478 1.32 4.99 -16.29
N ASN A 479 0.67 4.55 -15.21
CA ASN A 479 -0.61 3.85 -15.35
C ASN A 479 -1.76 4.73 -15.86
N GLU A 480 -1.61 6.06 -15.84
CA GLU A 480 -2.56 7.01 -16.44
C GLU A 480 -2.44 7.11 -17.97
N VAL A 481 -1.31 6.69 -18.55
CA VAL A 481 -1.12 6.65 -20.01
C VAL A 481 -1.83 5.44 -20.58
N PRO A 482 -2.68 5.54 -21.63
CA PRO A 482 -3.28 4.38 -22.27
C PRO A 482 -2.24 3.32 -22.69
N ASN A 483 -2.57 2.03 -22.54
CA ASN A 483 -1.68 0.96 -22.98
C ASN A 483 -1.47 1.04 -24.51
N PRO A 484 -0.23 1.22 -25.02
CA PRO A 484 0.02 1.32 -26.45
C PRO A 484 -0.18 -0.03 -27.16
N SER A 485 -0.31 0.00 -28.48
CA SER A 485 -0.50 -1.21 -29.31
C SER A 485 0.78 -2.05 -29.47
N CYS A 486 1.94 -1.51 -29.12
CA CYS A 486 3.27 -2.08 -29.33
C CYS A 486 4.25 -1.51 -28.30
N HIS A 487 5.39 -2.18 -28.13
CA HIS A 487 6.49 -1.75 -27.26
C HIS A 487 7.36 -0.73 -28.00
N TYR A 488 7.24 0.55 -27.64
CA TYR A 488 8.04 1.58 -28.28
C TYR A 488 9.52 1.46 -27.91
N ASN A 489 10.37 1.14 -28.89
CA ASN A 489 11.80 0.88 -28.65
C ASN A 489 12.76 1.68 -29.54
N ALA A 490 12.28 2.63 -30.35
CA ALA A 490 13.12 3.35 -31.31
C ALA A 490 14.29 4.12 -30.66
N TYR A 491 14.18 4.49 -29.37
CA TYR A 491 15.24 5.16 -28.61
C TYR A 491 16.50 4.29 -28.41
N LYS A 492 16.39 2.97 -28.59
CA LYS A 492 17.50 2.00 -28.48
C LYS A 492 18.28 1.81 -29.79
N PHE A 493 17.78 2.36 -30.89
CA PHE A 493 18.28 2.11 -32.25
C PHE A 493 18.64 3.40 -32.99
N ASP A 494 19.71 3.35 -33.78
CA ASP A 494 20.12 4.47 -34.64
C ASP A 494 19.29 4.47 -35.93
N THR A 495 18.08 5.02 -35.85
CA THR A 495 17.12 5.10 -36.96
C THR A 495 17.60 5.96 -38.13
N SER A 496 18.73 6.67 -37.99
CA SER A 496 19.36 7.42 -39.08
C SER A 496 20.19 6.54 -40.03
N LYS A 497 20.50 5.29 -39.63
CA LYS A 497 21.31 4.34 -40.40
C LYS A 497 20.46 3.22 -41.03
N PRO A 498 20.92 2.62 -42.16
CA PRO A 498 20.26 1.45 -42.73
C PRO A 498 20.15 0.29 -41.73
N ALA A 499 19.00 -0.38 -41.74
CA ALA A 499 18.65 -1.46 -40.81
C ALA A 499 18.57 -1.06 -39.32
N ALA A 500 18.59 0.24 -39.01
CA ALA A 500 18.44 0.82 -37.67
C ALA A 500 19.22 0.02 -36.61
N PRO A 501 20.56 -0.04 -36.67
CA PRO A 501 21.34 -0.85 -35.77
C PRO A 501 21.18 -0.36 -34.33
N ARG A 502 21.20 -1.30 -33.38
CA ARG A 502 21.18 -1.01 -31.94
C ARG A 502 22.35 -0.12 -31.56
N ILE A 503 22.08 0.86 -30.70
CA ILE A 503 23.10 1.79 -30.20
C ILE A 503 23.91 1.05 -29.13
N THR A 504 25.05 0.48 -29.56
CA THR A 504 25.95 -0.30 -28.70
C THR A 504 27.12 0.56 -28.20
N PRO A 505 27.57 0.35 -26.95
CA PRO A 505 27.04 -0.54 -25.92
C PRO A 505 25.89 0.05 -25.08
N ASP A 506 25.48 1.32 -25.30
CA ASP A 506 24.55 2.04 -24.41
C ASP A 506 23.21 1.32 -24.15
N TRP A 507 22.69 0.64 -25.18
CA TRP A 507 21.48 -0.19 -25.10
C TRP A 507 21.78 -1.66 -25.39
N TYR A 508 22.97 -2.15 -25.07
CA TYR A 508 23.27 -3.60 -25.09
C TYR A 508 22.94 -4.24 -23.74
N ALA A 509 22.86 -5.57 -23.68
CA ALA A 509 22.51 -6.32 -22.46
C ALA A 509 23.41 -5.94 -21.28
N SER A 510 24.73 -6.16 -21.43
CA SER A 510 25.68 -5.81 -20.38
C SER A 510 27.12 -5.64 -20.87
N CYS A 511 27.90 -4.87 -20.11
CA CYS A 511 29.35 -4.77 -20.19
C CYS A 511 30.00 -5.43 -18.96
N ILE A 512 30.82 -6.45 -19.19
CA ILE A 512 31.58 -7.16 -18.16
C ILE A 512 33.04 -6.73 -18.28
N ASP A 513 33.50 -5.89 -17.36
CA ASP A 513 34.84 -5.33 -17.40
C ASP A 513 35.89 -6.38 -16.95
N ASP A 514 37.13 -6.22 -17.43
CA ASP A 514 38.23 -7.17 -17.15
C ASP A 514 38.72 -7.14 -15.68
N ASP A 515 38.34 -6.11 -14.92
CA ASP A 515 38.77 -5.91 -13.53
C ASP A 515 37.89 -6.63 -12.49
N ASN A 516 36.96 -7.48 -12.93
CA ASN A 516 36.27 -8.44 -12.07
C ASN A 516 37.18 -9.64 -11.75
N GLU A 517 37.15 -10.09 -10.50
CA GLU A 517 37.84 -11.27 -10.01
C GLU A 517 36.91 -12.49 -10.01
N PHE A 518 37.24 -13.52 -10.79
CA PHE A 518 36.51 -14.78 -10.84
C PHE A 518 37.39 -15.92 -10.31
N SER A 519 36.89 -16.70 -9.35
CA SER A 519 37.52 -17.95 -8.95
C SER A 519 37.42 -19.00 -10.07
N SER A 520 38.37 -19.93 -10.11
CA SER A 520 38.40 -21.01 -11.10
C SER A 520 37.49 -22.20 -10.77
N ASP A 521 36.69 -22.10 -9.71
CA ASP A 521 35.79 -23.16 -9.24
C ASP A 521 34.46 -23.22 -10.00
N SER A 522 34.14 -22.18 -10.79
CA SER A 522 32.92 -22.08 -11.57
C SER A 522 33.19 -21.59 -12.99
N LEU A 523 32.21 -21.77 -13.87
CA LEU A 523 32.21 -21.08 -15.16
C LEU A 523 32.06 -19.57 -14.91
N ARG A 524 32.86 -18.76 -15.63
CA ARG A 524 32.75 -17.30 -15.60
C ARG A 524 31.39 -16.82 -16.11
N TYR A 525 30.91 -17.41 -17.19
CA TYR A 525 29.77 -16.92 -17.95
C TYR A 525 28.99 -18.07 -18.60
N SER A 526 27.67 -17.92 -18.69
CA SER A 526 26.78 -18.82 -19.44
C SER A 526 25.57 -18.05 -20.00
N ASN A 527 25.46 -18.00 -21.32
CA ASN A 527 24.28 -17.53 -22.05
C ASN A 527 23.43 -18.74 -22.46
N PHE A 528 22.30 -18.95 -21.80
CA PHE A 528 21.47 -20.13 -22.06
C PHE A 528 20.42 -19.93 -23.17
N HIS A 529 20.42 -18.79 -23.87
CA HIS A 529 19.53 -18.54 -25.02
C HIS A 529 18.02 -18.73 -24.73
N GLY A 530 17.57 -18.43 -23.51
CA GLY A 530 16.18 -18.48 -23.11
C GLY A 530 15.55 -19.85 -23.32
N THR A 531 14.38 -19.90 -23.95
CA THR A 531 13.69 -21.16 -24.31
C THR A 531 14.04 -21.66 -25.72
N LYS A 532 14.94 -20.97 -26.45
CA LYS A 532 15.32 -21.35 -27.82
C LYS A 532 15.89 -22.77 -27.85
N GLY A 533 15.49 -23.54 -28.87
CA GLY A 533 15.91 -24.94 -29.06
C GLY A 533 15.24 -25.97 -28.15
N LEU A 534 14.46 -25.56 -27.15
CA LEU A 534 13.79 -26.50 -26.22
C LEU A 534 12.78 -27.40 -26.95
N GLU A 535 11.97 -26.83 -27.85
CA GLU A 535 11.01 -27.57 -28.69
C GLU A 535 11.68 -28.64 -29.56
N ALA A 536 12.86 -28.31 -30.09
CA ALA A 536 13.64 -29.22 -30.93
C ALA A 536 14.16 -30.42 -30.11
N VAL A 537 14.60 -30.19 -28.86
CA VAL A 537 15.05 -31.25 -27.95
C VAL A 537 13.89 -32.10 -27.45
N LEU A 538 12.75 -31.49 -27.09
CA LEU A 538 11.55 -32.22 -26.69
C LEU A 538 11.03 -33.11 -27.82
N ALA A 539 10.99 -32.62 -29.06
CA ALA A 539 10.58 -33.40 -30.22
C ALA A 539 11.47 -34.63 -30.50
N VAL A 540 12.77 -34.57 -30.16
CA VAL A 540 13.68 -35.72 -30.23
C VAL A 540 13.48 -36.66 -29.04
N ALA A 541 13.31 -36.12 -27.83
CA ALA A 541 13.18 -36.89 -26.59
C ALA A 541 11.87 -37.68 -26.50
N THR A 542 10.78 -37.15 -27.09
CA THR A 542 9.47 -37.81 -27.14
C THR A 542 9.26 -38.64 -28.42
N ALA A 543 10.31 -38.80 -29.24
CA ALA A 543 10.20 -39.61 -30.45
C ALA A 543 10.03 -41.10 -30.09
N ASP A 544 9.01 -41.74 -30.66
CA ASP A 544 8.81 -43.17 -30.52
C ASP A 544 9.84 -43.92 -31.37
N PHE A 545 10.93 -44.36 -30.73
CA PHE A 545 12.02 -45.12 -31.36
C PHE A 545 11.58 -46.51 -31.85
N SER A 546 10.38 -46.98 -31.49
CA SER A 546 9.81 -48.23 -31.99
C SER A 546 9.04 -48.07 -33.30
N ASN A 547 8.71 -46.83 -33.70
CA ASN A 547 7.99 -46.51 -34.92
C ASN A 547 8.87 -45.68 -35.89
N PRO A 548 9.49 -46.31 -36.91
CA PRO A 548 10.42 -45.64 -37.80
C PRO A 548 9.78 -44.51 -38.64
N VAL A 549 8.46 -44.50 -38.84
CA VAL A 549 7.76 -43.41 -39.54
C VAL A 549 7.56 -42.21 -38.60
N SER A 550 7.16 -42.44 -37.35
CA SER A 550 7.05 -41.40 -36.32
C SER A 550 8.40 -40.75 -36.03
N LEU A 551 9.44 -41.58 -35.87
CA LEU A 551 10.82 -41.15 -35.68
C LEU A 551 11.31 -40.28 -36.86
N LEU A 552 11.13 -40.73 -38.10
CA LEU A 552 11.54 -39.97 -39.29
C LEU A 552 10.74 -38.67 -39.43
N THR A 553 9.45 -38.68 -39.12
CA THR A 553 8.58 -37.50 -39.22
C THR A 553 8.91 -36.46 -38.15
N ASN A 554 9.24 -36.87 -36.93
CA ASN A 554 9.68 -35.96 -35.86
C ASN A 554 11.08 -35.43 -36.14
N LEU A 555 12.03 -36.27 -36.56
CA LEU A 555 13.40 -35.84 -36.91
C LEU A 555 13.45 -34.90 -38.13
N LEU A 556 12.58 -35.07 -39.13
CA LEU A 556 12.48 -34.16 -40.28
C LEU A 556 11.84 -32.80 -39.93
N LYS A 557 11.13 -32.70 -38.80
CA LYS A 557 10.59 -31.43 -38.26
C LYS A 557 11.59 -30.68 -37.39
N VAL A 558 12.64 -31.35 -36.93
CA VAL A 558 13.68 -30.73 -36.10
C VAL A 558 14.63 -29.95 -37.00
N ASN A 559 14.59 -28.62 -36.89
CA ASN A 559 15.58 -27.77 -37.52
C ASN A 559 16.95 -28.01 -36.84
N PRO A 560 18.00 -28.46 -37.56
CA PRO A 560 19.32 -28.71 -36.97
C PRO A 560 19.93 -27.45 -36.33
N LEU A 561 19.62 -26.26 -36.85
CA LEU A 561 20.02 -24.98 -36.25
C LEU A 561 19.30 -24.73 -34.92
N ALA A 562 18.07 -25.22 -34.75
CA ALA A 562 17.34 -25.07 -33.49
C ALA A 562 17.90 -25.97 -32.37
N VAL A 563 18.42 -27.15 -32.71
CA VAL A 563 19.14 -28.00 -31.73
C VAL A 563 20.45 -27.35 -31.29
N LEU A 564 21.16 -26.69 -32.19
CA LEU A 564 22.37 -25.92 -31.86
C LEU A 564 22.05 -24.71 -30.95
N GLN A 565 20.88 -24.09 -31.12
CA GLN A 565 20.41 -22.99 -30.26
C GLN A 565 19.98 -23.44 -28.85
N PHE A 566 19.92 -24.75 -28.57
CA PHE A 566 19.66 -25.25 -27.22
C PHE A 566 20.89 -25.13 -26.32
N ALA A 567 22.08 -25.43 -26.85
CA ALA A 567 23.31 -25.38 -26.07
C ALA A 567 23.64 -23.94 -25.65
N ALA A 568 24.11 -23.77 -24.41
CA ALA A 568 24.53 -22.45 -23.93
C ALA A 568 25.82 -21.99 -24.62
N ASP A 569 25.93 -20.69 -24.86
CA ASP A 569 27.17 -20.04 -25.26
C ASP A 569 27.95 -19.61 -24.01
N LEU A 570 29.24 -19.93 -23.99
CA LEU A 570 30.15 -19.70 -22.86
C LEU A 570 31.16 -18.60 -23.16
N ASP A 571 31.10 -17.98 -24.35
CA ASP A 571 31.95 -16.85 -24.73
C ASP A 571 31.36 -15.52 -24.23
N ASP A 572 32.11 -14.80 -23.39
CA ASP A 572 31.72 -13.48 -22.90
C ASP A 572 32.30 -12.32 -23.73
N SER A 573 33.01 -12.59 -24.83
CA SER A 573 33.62 -11.57 -25.67
C SER A 573 32.67 -10.46 -26.16
N PRO A 574 31.37 -10.72 -26.47
CA PRO A 574 30.42 -9.65 -26.81
C PRO A 574 30.20 -8.64 -25.67
N HIS A 575 30.37 -9.07 -24.41
CA HIS A 575 30.19 -8.25 -23.22
C HIS A 575 31.46 -7.50 -22.82
N GLN A 576 32.61 -7.75 -23.45
CA GLN A 576 33.85 -7.03 -23.21
C GLN A 576 33.86 -5.68 -23.94
N CYS A 577 32.96 -4.78 -23.55
CA CYS A 577 32.58 -3.59 -24.31
C CYS A 577 33.75 -2.69 -24.73
N LYS A 578 34.75 -2.52 -23.87
CA LYS A 578 35.93 -1.71 -24.22
C LYS A 578 36.69 -2.28 -25.42
N LYS A 579 36.82 -3.62 -25.48
CA LYS A 579 37.50 -4.33 -26.56
C LYS A 579 36.61 -4.42 -27.81
N THR A 580 35.31 -4.68 -27.63
CA THR A 580 34.37 -4.94 -28.72
C THR A 580 33.85 -3.67 -29.38
N TYR A 581 33.57 -2.61 -28.62
CA TYR A 581 32.95 -1.36 -29.09
C TYR A 581 33.84 -0.12 -28.91
N GLY A 582 35.04 -0.27 -28.33
CA GLY A 582 36.01 0.84 -28.16
C GLY A 582 35.71 1.79 -26.99
N LYS A 583 34.56 1.65 -26.31
CA LYS A 583 34.15 2.45 -25.15
C LYS A 583 33.45 1.60 -24.08
N GLU A 584 33.52 2.07 -22.83
CA GLU A 584 32.76 1.52 -21.69
C GLU A 584 31.47 2.33 -21.48
N LEU A 585 30.53 1.76 -20.73
CA LEU A 585 29.37 2.51 -20.24
C LEU A 585 29.82 3.56 -19.21
N PRO A 586 29.33 4.81 -19.28
CA PRO A 586 29.63 5.82 -18.27
C PRO A 586 29.05 5.41 -16.91
N LEU A 587 29.75 5.75 -15.82
CA LEU A 587 29.25 5.51 -14.47
C LEU A 587 27.97 6.31 -14.22
N LEU A 588 26.97 5.65 -13.65
CA LEU A 588 25.71 6.27 -13.26
C LEU A 588 25.95 7.26 -12.10
N PRO A 589 25.26 8.42 -12.11
CA PRO A 589 25.37 9.39 -11.04
C PRO A 589 24.81 8.83 -9.73
N ALA A 590 25.41 9.23 -8.60
CA ALA A 590 24.90 8.86 -7.30
C ALA A 590 23.49 9.44 -7.05
N VAL A 591 22.63 8.65 -6.41
CA VAL A 591 21.35 9.12 -5.90
C VAL A 591 21.63 10.11 -4.76
N THR A 592 20.95 11.25 -4.80
CA THR A 592 21.08 12.29 -3.77
C THR A 592 19.71 12.55 -3.17
N ILE A 593 19.59 12.33 -1.86
CA ILE A 593 18.42 12.76 -1.10
C ILE A 593 18.62 14.23 -0.70
N PRO A 594 17.74 15.15 -1.12
CA PRO A 594 17.85 16.54 -0.70
C PRO A 594 17.65 16.68 0.81
N PRO A 595 18.12 17.78 1.42
CA PRO A 595 17.82 18.06 2.82
C PRO A 595 16.31 18.24 3.05
N PHE A 596 15.80 17.63 4.12
CA PHE A 596 14.41 17.78 4.52
C PHE A 596 14.10 19.24 4.88
N VAL A 597 12.96 19.73 4.38
CA VAL A 597 12.37 21.01 4.73
C VAL A 597 10.88 20.79 5.00
N ARG A 598 10.40 21.28 6.16
CA ARG A 598 8.97 21.23 6.48
C ARG A 598 8.16 21.88 5.37
N SER A 599 7.10 21.20 4.94
CA SER A 599 6.18 21.77 3.97
C SER A 599 5.44 22.94 4.60
N GLY A 600 5.11 22.87 5.90
CA GLY A 600 4.31 23.86 6.63
C GLY A 600 2.82 23.72 6.37
N ASP A 601 2.39 22.58 5.83
CA ASP A 601 0.97 22.25 5.64
C ASP A 601 0.34 21.71 6.93
N TYR A 602 1.16 21.36 7.92
CA TYR A 602 0.72 20.90 9.22
C TYR A 602 1.14 21.90 10.30
N ASP A 603 0.15 22.39 11.04
CA ASP A 603 0.42 23.26 12.20
C ASP A 603 0.90 22.43 13.40
N PRO A 604 1.79 22.99 14.23
CA PRO A 604 2.16 22.37 15.49
C PRO A 604 0.95 22.30 16.45
N ALA A 605 1.06 21.43 17.45
CA ALA A 605 0.02 21.28 18.46
C ALA A 605 -0.24 22.61 19.21
N PRO A 606 -1.51 22.99 19.46
CA PRO A 606 -1.84 24.17 20.24
C PRO A 606 -1.39 24.00 21.70
N SER A 607 -0.97 25.10 22.33
CA SER A 607 -0.62 25.08 23.75
C SER A 607 -1.82 24.72 24.64
N GLU A 608 -1.58 24.02 25.76
CA GLU A 608 -2.64 23.69 26.73
C GLU A 608 -3.39 24.93 27.23
N ALA A 609 -2.70 26.06 27.40
CA ALA A 609 -3.31 27.32 27.79
C ALA A 609 -4.31 27.85 26.74
N LEU A 610 -4.00 27.68 25.45
CA LEU A 610 -4.90 28.05 24.36
C LEU A 610 -6.13 27.13 24.33
N VAL A 611 -5.93 25.81 24.50
CA VAL A 611 -7.04 24.84 24.58
C VAL A 611 -7.97 25.19 25.74
N ALA A 612 -7.43 25.41 26.94
CA ALA A 612 -8.22 25.77 28.12
C ALA A 612 -9.00 27.07 27.92
N LYS A 613 -8.38 28.08 27.30
CA LYS A 613 -9.03 29.36 27.00
C LYS A 613 -10.22 29.21 26.05
N LEU A 614 -10.06 28.48 24.95
CA LEU A 614 -11.11 28.35 23.93
C LEU A 614 -12.24 27.41 24.36
N CYS A 615 -11.89 26.28 24.99
CA CYS A 615 -12.88 25.30 25.46
C CYS A 615 -13.61 25.74 26.74
N GLY A 616 -13.00 26.61 27.55
CA GLY A 616 -13.62 27.17 28.76
C GLY A 616 -14.39 28.47 28.53
N ALA A 617 -14.54 28.92 27.28
CA ALA A 617 -15.22 30.18 26.97
C ALA A 617 -16.71 30.13 27.34
N ALA A 618 -17.21 31.20 27.97
CA ALA A 618 -18.63 31.34 28.24
C ALA A 618 -19.39 31.66 26.94
N VAL A 619 -20.41 30.86 26.62
CA VAL A 619 -21.24 30.99 25.42
C VAL A 619 -22.71 31.21 25.82
N GLY A 620 -23.45 31.99 25.03
CA GLY A 620 -24.86 32.23 25.28
C GLY A 620 -25.70 30.95 25.19
N ASN A 621 -26.82 30.90 25.92
CA ASN A 621 -27.72 29.74 25.86
C ASN A 621 -28.23 29.52 24.43
N GLY A 622 -28.24 28.27 23.96
CA GLY A 622 -28.65 27.92 22.61
C GLY A 622 -27.64 28.28 21.51
N GLN A 623 -26.41 28.70 21.84
CA GLN A 623 -25.33 28.98 20.88
C GLN A 623 -24.26 27.89 20.88
N VAL A 624 -23.54 27.77 19.75
CA VAL A 624 -22.39 26.89 19.59
C VAL A 624 -21.10 27.67 19.88
N ASN A 625 -20.14 27.03 20.53
CA ASN A 625 -18.79 27.57 20.72
C ASN A 625 -17.93 27.34 19.46
N PHE A 626 -18.13 28.16 18.43
CA PHE A 626 -17.35 28.05 17.18
C PHE A 626 -15.86 28.38 17.36
N GLU A 627 -15.49 29.20 18.34
CA GLU A 627 -14.09 29.51 18.66
C GLU A 627 -13.33 28.25 19.13
N ALA A 628 -13.99 27.37 19.88
CA ALA A 628 -13.44 26.07 20.27
C ALA A 628 -13.21 25.13 19.07
N ALA A 629 -13.80 25.37 17.90
CA ALA A 629 -13.61 24.51 16.73
C ALA A 629 -12.14 24.47 16.26
N GLY A 630 -11.32 25.46 16.64
CA GLY A 630 -9.88 25.48 16.37
C GLY A 630 -9.05 24.50 17.20
N VAL A 631 -9.60 23.91 18.26
CA VAL A 631 -8.89 23.01 19.19
C VAL A 631 -9.69 21.74 19.50
N ASN A 632 -9.02 20.75 20.09
CA ASN A 632 -9.67 19.54 20.60
C ASN A 632 -10.05 19.75 22.07
N CYS A 633 -11.35 19.91 22.35
CA CYS A 633 -11.81 20.13 23.71
C CYS A 633 -11.86 18.84 24.53
N PRO A 634 -11.44 18.86 25.81
CA PRO A 634 -11.48 17.69 26.69
C PRO A 634 -12.84 16.98 26.77
N THR A 635 -13.94 17.74 26.76
CA THR A 635 -15.29 17.19 26.77
C THR A 635 -16.17 17.79 25.68
N LEU A 636 -17.09 16.98 25.14
CA LEU A 636 -17.93 17.37 24.01
C LEU A 636 -18.84 18.56 24.31
N ASP A 637 -19.30 18.69 25.56
CA ASP A 637 -20.19 19.76 26.00
C ASP A 637 -19.55 21.15 25.90
N GLN A 638 -18.22 21.25 25.88
CA GLN A 638 -17.48 22.51 25.71
C GLN A 638 -17.63 23.14 24.31
N TYR A 639 -18.09 22.37 23.32
CA TYR A 639 -18.50 22.92 22.02
C TYR A 639 -19.93 23.49 22.04
N HIS A 640 -20.72 23.18 23.06
CA HIS A 640 -22.12 23.62 23.20
C HIS A 640 -23.01 23.22 22.01
N LEU A 641 -22.82 22.01 21.45
CA LEU A 641 -23.53 21.55 20.24
C LEU A 641 -25.00 21.19 20.48
N PHE A 642 -25.35 20.76 21.69
CA PHE A 642 -26.67 20.22 22.02
C PHE A 642 -27.29 20.97 23.20
N ALA A 643 -28.62 21.12 23.21
CA ALA A 643 -29.34 21.82 24.26
C ALA A 643 -29.22 21.13 25.63
N ASP A 644 -29.13 19.80 25.64
CA ASP A 644 -28.73 19.01 26.81
C ASP A 644 -27.35 18.41 26.58
N ALA A 645 -26.38 18.82 27.41
CA ALA A 645 -25.00 18.33 27.40
C ALA A 645 -24.88 16.81 27.65
N GLN A 646 -25.90 16.19 28.25
CA GLN A 646 -25.92 14.76 28.57
C GLN A 646 -26.65 13.91 27.52
N ASP A 647 -27.38 14.55 26.60
CA ASP A 647 -28.17 13.87 25.57
C ASP A 647 -27.85 14.42 24.16
N PRO A 648 -27.03 13.72 23.36
CA PRO A 648 -26.73 14.13 21.98
C PRO A 648 -27.94 14.04 21.05
N THR A 649 -29.07 13.46 21.48
CA THR A 649 -30.33 13.43 20.71
C THR A 649 -31.22 14.65 20.99
N SER A 650 -30.85 15.49 21.96
CA SER A 650 -31.54 16.74 22.26
C SER A 650 -31.45 17.74 21.10
N THR A 651 -32.20 18.86 21.22
CA THR A 651 -32.27 19.88 20.17
C THR A 651 -30.87 20.44 19.87
N PRO A 652 -30.45 20.49 18.60
CA PRO A 652 -29.19 21.13 18.23
C PRO A 652 -29.19 22.62 18.57
N ASN A 653 -28.10 23.12 19.15
CA ASN A 653 -27.89 24.55 19.37
C ASN A 653 -27.45 25.26 18.07
N GLY A 654 -27.52 26.60 18.08
CA GLY A 654 -26.87 27.45 17.07
C GLY A 654 -27.39 27.28 15.65
N GLY A 655 -28.59 26.74 15.46
CA GLY A 655 -29.15 26.44 14.14
C GLY A 655 -28.54 25.20 13.47
N GLY A 656 -27.93 24.30 14.24
CA GLY A 656 -27.45 23.02 13.73
C GLY A 656 -28.56 22.22 13.04
N VAL A 657 -28.31 21.72 11.84
CA VAL A 657 -29.33 21.02 11.05
C VAL A 657 -29.06 19.53 11.03
N PRO A 658 -29.99 18.71 11.56
CA PRO A 658 -29.83 17.27 11.52
C PRO A 658 -30.12 16.72 10.11
N TYR A 659 -29.44 15.64 9.77
CA TYR A 659 -29.63 14.93 8.50
C TYR A 659 -29.42 13.42 8.63
N SER A 660 -29.92 12.68 7.64
CA SER A 660 -29.89 11.23 7.52
C SER A 660 -29.54 10.85 6.08
N LEU A 661 -29.09 9.60 5.89
CA LEU A 661 -28.72 9.08 4.58
C LEU A 661 -29.75 8.04 4.11
N ASN A 662 -29.93 7.89 2.79
CA ASN A 662 -30.79 6.86 2.19
C ASN A 662 -30.28 5.45 2.53
N SER A 663 -29.04 5.16 2.15
CA SER A 663 -28.29 4.01 2.64
C SER A 663 -27.17 4.50 3.55
N LYS A 664 -26.92 3.76 4.64
CA LYS A 664 -25.99 4.15 5.70
C LYS A 664 -24.86 3.14 5.84
N LEU A 665 -23.67 3.62 6.19
CA LEU A 665 -22.56 2.77 6.61
C LEU A 665 -23.03 1.87 7.76
N PHE A 666 -22.85 0.56 7.60
CA PHE A 666 -23.17 -0.41 8.64
C PHE A 666 -22.20 -0.26 9.82
N SER A 667 -22.71 -0.35 11.04
CA SER A 667 -21.90 -0.27 12.26
C SER A 667 -22.56 -1.01 13.41
N ASP A 668 -22.52 -2.34 13.37
CA ASP A 668 -23.08 -3.25 14.38
C ASP A 668 -24.52 -2.87 14.81
N TYR A 669 -25.39 -2.58 13.84
CA TYR A 669 -26.78 -2.15 14.06
C TYR A 669 -26.98 -0.88 14.90
N ALA A 670 -25.94 -0.05 15.09
CA ALA A 670 -26.08 1.25 15.74
C ALA A 670 -26.98 2.21 14.91
N VAL A 671 -27.91 2.87 15.60
CA VAL A 671 -28.67 4.02 15.08
C VAL A 671 -27.78 5.25 15.12
N LYS A 672 -27.87 6.10 14.09
CA LYS A 672 -26.94 7.21 13.90
C LYS A 672 -27.65 8.55 13.80
N TYR A 673 -27.19 9.51 14.62
CA TYR A 673 -27.59 10.91 14.55
C TYR A 673 -26.49 11.71 13.89
N ARG A 674 -26.84 12.59 12.95
CA ARG A 674 -25.87 13.48 12.28
C ARG A 674 -26.41 14.89 12.28
N VAL A 675 -25.59 15.84 12.70
CA VAL A 675 -25.95 17.26 12.74
C VAL A 675 -24.81 18.08 12.15
N ALA A 676 -25.12 18.98 11.22
CA ALA A 676 -24.15 19.92 10.66
C ALA A 676 -24.35 21.31 11.28
N TYR A 677 -23.27 21.89 11.79
CA TYR A 677 -23.21 23.23 12.36
C TYR A 677 -22.34 24.10 11.46
N LEU A 678 -22.96 25.06 10.77
CA LEU A 678 -22.25 26.04 9.94
C LEU A 678 -21.93 27.28 10.76
N PRO A 679 -20.72 27.86 10.67
CA PRO A 679 -20.44 29.13 11.31
C PRO A 679 -21.44 30.22 10.88
N PRO A 680 -21.79 31.16 11.76
CA PRO A 680 -22.78 32.19 11.45
C PRO A 680 -22.46 32.96 10.16
N GLY A 681 -23.45 33.13 9.29
CA GLY A 681 -23.31 33.87 8.03
C GLY A 681 -22.63 33.10 6.89
N THR A 682 -22.14 31.88 7.13
CA THR A 682 -21.52 31.03 6.11
C THR A 682 -22.53 30.11 5.43
N LYS A 683 -22.15 29.52 4.28
CA LYS A 683 -22.99 28.62 3.49
C LYS A 683 -22.16 27.46 2.99
N ALA A 684 -22.76 26.27 2.97
CA ALA A 684 -22.24 25.15 2.20
C ALA A 684 -22.40 25.40 0.69
N VAL A 685 -21.74 24.61 -0.15
CA VAL A 685 -21.84 24.68 -1.61
C VAL A 685 -22.36 23.35 -2.13
N TYR A 686 -23.42 23.44 -2.95
CA TYR A 686 -23.98 22.31 -3.67
C TYR A 686 -22.98 21.77 -4.69
N ARG A 687 -22.81 20.44 -4.70
CA ARG A 687 -22.05 19.69 -5.72
C ARG A 687 -22.73 18.34 -5.95
N ASP A 688 -22.82 17.92 -7.19
CA ASP A 688 -23.47 16.67 -7.59
C ASP A 688 -22.63 15.87 -8.59
N ALA A 689 -23.01 14.62 -8.82
CA ALA A 689 -22.25 13.78 -9.73
C ALA A 689 -22.20 14.27 -11.19
N ALA A 690 -23.24 15.00 -11.64
CA ALA A 690 -23.34 15.45 -13.02
C ALA A 690 -22.37 16.60 -13.33
N GLY A 691 -22.19 17.54 -12.40
CA GLY A 691 -21.27 18.67 -12.55
C GLY A 691 -19.85 18.39 -12.05
N ASP A 692 -19.70 17.54 -11.03
CA ASP A 692 -18.47 17.44 -10.24
C ASP A 692 -17.85 16.03 -10.20
N GLY A 693 -18.46 15.07 -10.90
CA GLY A 693 -18.01 13.68 -10.97
C GLY A 693 -18.53 12.81 -9.83
N ALA A 694 -18.39 11.48 -10.00
CA ALA A 694 -19.05 10.50 -9.14
C ALA A 694 -18.72 10.64 -7.64
N ASN A 695 -17.61 11.27 -7.25
CA ASN A 695 -17.22 11.44 -5.85
C ASN A 695 -17.69 12.73 -5.19
N ALA A 696 -18.47 13.55 -5.90
CA ALA A 696 -18.96 14.83 -5.40
C ALA A 696 -19.64 14.72 -4.03
N THR A 697 -19.23 15.61 -3.11
CA THR A 697 -19.79 15.79 -1.78
C THR A 697 -20.12 17.27 -1.60
N ILE A 698 -21.09 17.59 -0.75
CA ILE A 698 -21.37 18.96 -0.34
C ILE A 698 -20.09 19.56 0.27
N VAL A 699 -19.69 20.74 -0.21
CA VAL A 699 -18.51 21.44 0.33
C VAL A 699 -18.95 22.36 1.44
N PHE A 700 -18.34 22.19 2.62
CA PHE A 700 -18.66 22.99 3.79
C PHE A 700 -17.69 24.17 3.96
N PRO A 701 -18.10 25.29 4.56
CA PRO A 701 -17.21 26.39 4.89
C PRO A 701 -16.25 26.02 6.04
N ALA A 702 -15.10 26.71 6.10
CA ALA A 702 -14.19 26.59 7.23
C ALA A 702 -14.91 26.92 8.55
N GLY A 703 -14.61 26.17 9.62
CA GLY A 703 -15.27 26.24 10.92
C GLY A 703 -16.49 25.33 11.06
N THR A 704 -16.93 24.65 10.00
CA THR A 704 -18.03 23.69 10.10
C THR A 704 -17.69 22.53 11.05
N ILE A 705 -18.66 22.17 11.89
CA ILE A 705 -18.62 20.98 12.75
C ILE A 705 -19.74 20.04 12.30
N ILE A 706 -19.42 18.78 11.98
CA ILE A 706 -20.40 17.71 11.79
C ILE A 706 -20.30 16.77 12.99
N ALA A 707 -21.34 16.70 13.81
CA ALA A 707 -21.42 15.76 14.91
C ALA A 707 -22.14 14.49 14.46
N LYS A 708 -21.50 13.32 14.63
CA LYS A 708 -22.07 12.01 14.33
C LYS A 708 -22.07 11.14 15.58
N THR A 709 -23.25 10.85 16.11
CA THR A 709 -23.43 10.02 17.31
C THR A 709 -23.89 8.62 16.92
N PHE A 710 -23.27 7.60 17.52
CA PHE A 710 -23.66 6.20 17.40
C PHE A 710 -24.31 5.76 18.71
N SER A 711 -25.56 5.33 18.60
CA SER A 711 -26.36 4.90 19.75
C SER A 711 -26.93 3.51 19.52
N PHE A 712 -27.21 2.82 20.62
CA PHE A 712 -27.83 1.51 20.62
C PHE A 712 -29.21 1.60 21.29
N ALA A 713 -30.24 1.32 20.50
CA ALA A 713 -31.63 1.37 20.91
C ALA A 713 -32.10 0.01 21.46
N ASP A 714 -32.92 0.07 22.50
CA ASP A 714 -33.68 -1.03 23.08
C ASP A 714 -35.13 -0.55 23.23
N ASP A 715 -35.92 -0.79 22.17
CA ASP A 715 -37.34 -0.45 22.07
C ASP A 715 -38.16 -1.17 23.16
N SER A 716 -37.71 -2.35 23.62
CA SER A 716 -38.39 -3.12 24.67
C SER A 716 -38.30 -2.44 26.05
N LYS A 717 -37.22 -1.68 26.28
CA LYS A 717 -36.99 -0.91 27.50
C LYS A 717 -37.28 0.59 27.34
N GLY A 718 -37.54 1.04 26.11
CA GLY A 718 -37.68 2.45 25.79
C GLY A 718 -36.39 3.24 26.02
N THR A 719 -35.22 2.58 25.89
CA THR A 719 -33.91 3.20 26.16
C THR A 719 -33.08 3.29 24.90
N GLU A 720 -32.26 4.33 24.80
CA GLU A 720 -31.26 4.45 23.76
C GLU A 720 -29.96 4.99 24.37
N THR A 721 -28.87 4.25 24.18
CA THR A 721 -27.58 4.55 24.82
C THR A 721 -26.59 5.05 23.77
N PRO A 722 -26.21 6.34 23.78
CA PRO A 722 -25.09 6.83 22.98
C PRO A 722 -23.79 6.24 23.53
N VAL A 723 -22.99 5.66 22.64
CA VAL A 723 -21.69 5.07 22.98
C VAL A 723 -20.56 6.01 22.59
N GLU A 724 -20.68 6.65 21.41
CA GLU A 724 -19.69 7.58 20.92
C GLU A 724 -20.31 8.74 20.11
N THR A 725 -19.58 9.85 20.05
CA THR A 725 -19.83 10.96 19.12
C THR A 725 -18.52 11.30 18.43
N ARG A 726 -18.50 11.29 17.10
CA ARG A 726 -17.36 11.74 16.29
C ARG A 726 -17.66 13.11 15.72
N LEU A 727 -16.77 14.07 15.94
CA LEU A 727 -16.82 15.35 15.24
C LEU A 727 -15.96 15.28 13.99
N LEU A 728 -16.47 15.79 12.87
CA LEU A 728 -15.65 16.20 11.73
C LEU A 728 -15.62 17.73 11.73
N ILE A 729 -14.46 18.32 11.95
CA ILE A 729 -14.30 19.76 12.08
C ILE A 729 -13.44 20.27 10.93
N LYS A 730 -13.97 21.18 10.10
CA LYS A 730 -13.19 21.82 9.04
C LYS A 730 -12.38 22.97 9.63
N ARG A 731 -11.06 22.80 9.71
CA ARG A 731 -10.11 23.81 10.19
C ARG A 731 -9.31 24.40 9.04
N VAL A 732 -8.61 25.48 9.34
CA VAL A 732 -7.67 26.14 8.43
C VAL A 732 -6.34 26.26 9.17
N ASN A 733 -5.25 25.85 8.52
CA ASN A 733 -3.92 25.93 9.10
C ASN A 733 -3.34 27.37 9.01
N SER A 734 -2.15 27.59 9.56
CA SER A 734 -1.46 28.88 9.56
C SER A 734 -1.15 29.45 8.16
N LYS A 735 -1.19 28.61 7.11
CA LYS A 735 -1.03 29.02 5.70
C LYS A 735 -2.34 29.32 4.98
N GLY A 736 -3.49 29.18 5.65
CA GLY A 736 -4.78 29.35 5.00
C GLY A 736 -5.29 28.10 4.26
N ALA A 737 -4.63 26.95 4.40
CA ALA A 737 -5.10 25.70 3.79
C ALA A 737 -6.13 25.00 4.68
N ALA A 738 -7.25 24.59 4.09
CA ALA A 738 -8.32 23.90 4.80
C ALA A 738 -8.01 22.41 4.98
N ARG A 739 -8.39 21.87 6.13
CA ARG A 739 -8.29 20.44 6.47
C ARG A 739 -9.47 20.02 7.33
N TRP A 740 -9.84 18.75 7.29
CA TRP A 740 -10.84 18.18 8.17
C TRP A 740 -10.18 17.38 9.30
N ASP A 741 -10.63 17.60 10.53
CA ASP A 741 -10.16 16.86 11.70
C ASP A 741 -11.27 15.95 12.21
N GLY A 742 -10.94 14.66 12.37
CA GLY A 742 -11.80 13.66 13.00
C GLY A 742 -11.51 13.59 14.50
N VAL A 743 -12.49 13.96 15.33
CA VAL A 743 -12.33 14.08 16.78
C VAL A 743 -13.31 13.13 17.49
N PRO A 744 -12.87 11.93 17.92
CA PRO A 744 -13.72 10.96 18.60
C PRO A 744 -13.95 11.28 20.09
N TYR A 745 -15.19 11.13 20.55
CA TYR A 745 -15.60 11.23 21.95
C TYR A 745 -16.32 9.95 22.39
N ILE A 746 -15.99 9.44 23.58
CA ILE A 746 -16.65 8.28 24.19
C ILE A 746 -17.54 8.75 25.33
N TRP A 747 -18.80 8.33 25.30
CA TRP A 747 -19.77 8.61 26.35
C TRP A 747 -19.50 7.73 27.58
N SER A 748 -19.47 8.35 28.75
CA SER A 748 -19.33 7.67 30.04
C SER A 748 -20.20 8.35 31.09
N THR A 749 -20.52 7.62 32.16
CA THR A 749 -21.15 8.22 33.34
C THR A 749 -20.06 8.55 34.35
N ASP A 750 -19.98 9.81 34.75
CA ASP A 750 -19.05 10.23 35.78
C ASP A 750 -19.46 9.62 37.14
N ALA A 751 -18.56 8.85 37.75
CA ALA A 751 -18.86 8.10 38.97
C ALA A 751 -19.15 9.00 40.19
N THR A 752 -18.69 10.26 40.18
CA THR A 752 -18.85 11.18 41.31
C THR A 752 -20.17 11.96 41.19
N THR A 753 -20.50 12.42 39.99
CA THR A 753 -21.65 13.29 39.73
C THR A 753 -22.88 12.55 39.22
N GLY A 754 -22.70 11.31 38.73
CA GLY A 754 -23.75 10.54 38.05
C GLY A 754 -24.16 11.10 36.69
N LYS A 755 -23.54 12.20 36.23
CA LYS A 755 -23.84 12.84 34.96
C LYS A 755 -23.16 12.12 33.81
N ARG A 756 -23.84 12.07 32.67
CA ARG A 756 -23.25 11.54 31.44
C ARG A 756 -22.40 12.61 30.78
N VAL A 757 -21.19 12.26 30.36
CA VAL A 757 -20.27 13.15 29.65
C VAL A 757 -19.53 12.40 28.56
N ALA A 758 -19.36 13.02 27.40
CA ALA A 758 -18.52 12.48 26.34
C ALA A 758 -17.11 13.07 26.47
N LYS A 759 -16.11 12.21 26.68
CA LYS A 759 -14.71 12.61 26.86
C LYS A 759 -13.94 12.38 25.58
N LEU A 760 -13.03 13.30 25.26
CA LEU A 760 -12.14 13.20 24.12
C LEU A 760 -11.34 11.89 24.23
N ALA A 761 -11.41 11.07 23.18
CA ALA A 761 -10.83 9.74 23.16
C ALA A 761 -10.10 9.53 21.84
N MET A 762 -9.05 10.34 21.60
CA MET A 762 -8.27 10.29 20.35
C MET A 762 -7.82 8.86 20.01
N GLY A 763 -7.44 8.08 21.03
CA GLY A 763 -7.08 6.66 20.93
C GLY A 763 -8.21 5.67 20.65
N GLY A 764 -9.44 6.13 20.46
CA GLY A 764 -10.61 5.29 20.26
C GLY A 764 -10.93 4.45 21.49
N GLY A 765 -11.58 3.31 21.28
CA GLY A 765 -11.92 2.38 22.34
C GLY A 765 -12.75 1.21 21.84
N SER A 766 -13.32 0.46 22.79
CA SER A 766 -14.29 -0.58 22.49
C SER A 766 -15.41 -0.57 23.53
N ALA A 767 -16.59 -1.01 23.13
CA ALA A 767 -17.72 -1.16 24.04
C ALA A 767 -18.40 -2.52 23.86
N SER A 768 -18.93 -3.05 24.96
CA SER A 768 -19.95 -4.08 24.88
C SER A 768 -21.31 -3.41 24.68
N VAL A 769 -22.04 -3.84 23.66
CA VAL A 769 -23.28 -3.20 23.21
C VAL A 769 -24.33 -4.25 22.90
N SER A 770 -25.60 -3.86 23.02
CA SER A 770 -26.75 -4.68 22.66
C SER A 770 -27.80 -3.81 21.98
N TRP A 771 -28.53 -4.39 21.03
CA TRP A 771 -29.63 -3.71 20.35
C TRP A 771 -30.87 -4.60 20.37
N ASP A 772 -32.02 -3.95 20.54
CA ASP A 772 -33.35 -4.52 20.32
C ASP A 772 -34.20 -3.39 19.73
N HIS A 773 -34.20 -3.23 18.40
CA HIS A 773 -34.92 -2.14 17.76
C HIS A 773 -35.54 -2.55 16.44
N VAL A 774 -36.58 -1.84 16.04
CA VAL A 774 -37.18 -1.97 14.72
C VAL A 774 -36.62 -0.91 13.79
N ASP A 775 -35.93 -1.33 12.74
CA ASP A 775 -35.39 -0.43 11.72
C ASP A 775 -36.51 0.39 11.07
N VAL A 776 -36.30 1.70 11.00
CA VAL A 776 -37.34 2.65 10.60
C VAL A 776 -37.69 2.59 9.11
N ASP A 777 -36.78 2.09 8.28
CA ASP A 777 -36.95 2.06 6.83
C ASP A 777 -37.52 0.70 6.36
N SER A 778 -37.00 -0.43 6.88
CA SER A 778 -37.43 -1.78 6.51
C SER A 778 -38.55 -2.35 7.37
N GLY A 779 -38.72 -1.85 8.61
CA GLY A 779 -39.65 -2.42 9.59
C GLY A 779 -39.18 -3.75 10.19
N VAL A 780 -37.98 -4.22 9.87
CA VAL A 780 -37.39 -5.44 10.43
C VAL A 780 -36.97 -5.18 11.88
N LYS A 781 -37.26 -6.14 12.76
CA LYS A 781 -36.79 -6.13 14.13
C LYS A 781 -35.39 -6.75 14.18
N HIS A 782 -34.41 -5.99 14.66
CA HIS A 782 -33.06 -6.47 14.92
C HIS A 782 -32.85 -6.67 16.41
N THR A 783 -32.29 -7.83 16.79
CA THR A 783 -31.93 -8.13 18.18
C THR A 783 -30.56 -8.80 18.21
N GLY A 784 -29.67 -8.33 19.08
CA GLY A 784 -28.32 -8.89 19.16
C GLY A 784 -27.43 -8.15 20.15
N SER A 785 -26.17 -8.61 20.22
CA SER A 785 -25.14 -7.98 21.04
C SER A 785 -23.74 -8.33 20.53
N THR A 786 -22.76 -7.51 20.88
CA THR A 786 -21.33 -7.79 20.68
C THR A 786 -20.55 -7.24 21.86
N ALA A 787 -19.53 -7.96 22.30
CA ALA A 787 -18.62 -7.48 23.34
C ALA A 787 -17.54 -6.51 22.79
N SER A 788 -17.46 -6.41 21.46
CA SER A 788 -16.29 -5.87 20.75
C SER A 788 -16.67 -4.78 19.74
N TYR A 789 -17.69 -3.96 20.03
CA TYR A 789 -17.99 -2.79 19.20
C TYR A 789 -16.78 -1.87 19.18
N LEU A 790 -16.22 -1.65 17.99
CA LEU A 790 -15.01 -0.86 17.82
C LEU A 790 -15.38 0.62 17.68
N ILE A 791 -14.81 1.45 18.56
CA ILE A 791 -14.79 2.90 18.46
C ILE A 791 -13.44 3.27 17.82
N PRO A 792 -13.40 3.61 16.53
CA PRO A 792 -12.16 3.90 15.83
C PRO A 792 -11.45 5.09 16.45
N HIS A 793 -10.14 4.98 16.51
CA HIS A 793 -9.29 6.09 16.90
C HIS A 793 -9.14 7.10 15.74
N ALA A 794 -8.60 8.29 16.00
CA ALA A 794 -8.65 9.37 15.00
C ALA A 794 -7.86 9.05 13.71
N ASN A 795 -6.71 8.38 13.81
CA ASN A 795 -5.94 7.96 12.62
C ASN A 795 -6.67 6.88 11.80
N GLN A 796 -7.36 5.93 12.45
CA GLN A 796 -8.22 4.95 11.76
C GLN A 796 -9.35 5.58 10.95
N CYS A 797 -9.81 6.78 11.33
CA CYS A 797 -10.80 7.50 10.53
C CYS A 797 -10.19 7.95 9.18
N LEU A 798 -8.90 8.30 9.15
CA LEU A 798 -8.22 8.73 7.92
C LEU A 798 -8.11 7.60 6.89
N SER A 799 -8.07 6.33 7.29
CA SER A 799 -8.09 5.19 6.36
C SER A 799 -9.31 5.20 5.43
N CYS A 800 -10.45 5.73 5.90
CA CYS A 800 -11.67 5.85 5.10
C CYS A 800 -11.85 7.25 4.51
N HIS A 801 -11.37 8.28 5.20
CA HIS A 801 -11.68 9.67 4.88
C HIS A 801 -10.61 10.41 4.07
N SER A 802 -9.37 9.90 4.05
CA SER A 802 -8.26 10.49 3.29
C SER A 802 -8.30 9.99 1.84
N ARG A 803 -8.51 10.90 0.88
CA ARG A 803 -8.49 10.62 -0.58
C ARG A 803 -7.81 11.76 -1.31
N GLU A 804 -7.12 11.47 -2.41
CA GLU A 804 -6.41 12.50 -3.20
C GLU A 804 -7.35 13.57 -3.80
N ASP A 805 -8.61 13.19 -4.09
CA ASP A 805 -9.63 14.07 -4.70
C ASP A 805 -10.47 14.85 -3.68
N SER A 806 -10.15 14.73 -2.39
CA SER A 806 -10.90 15.30 -1.28
C SER A 806 -10.06 16.32 -0.52
N GLU A 807 -10.72 17.19 0.26
CA GLU A 807 -9.97 18.07 1.16
C GLU A 807 -9.14 17.23 2.15
N PRO A 808 -7.90 17.64 2.51
CA PRO A 808 -7.03 16.87 3.38
C PRO A 808 -7.67 16.51 4.73
N GLY A 809 -7.31 15.35 5.27
CA GLY A 809 -7.75 14.89 6.59
C GLY A 809 -9.02 14.04 6.56
N ALA A 810 -9.94 14.29 7.50
CA ALA A 810 -11.14 13.50 7.75
C ALA A 810 -12.38 14.01 6.98
N ALA A 811 -12.24 14.31 5.69
CA ALA A 811 -13.32 14.92 4.89
C ALA A 811 -14.61 14.06 4.89
N PRO A 812 -15.81 14.66 4.96
CA PRO A 812 -17.05 13.90 5.12
C PRO A 812 -17.40 13.07 3.87
N ILE A 813 -17.62 11.77 4.05
CA ILE A 813 -17.92 10.83 2.96
C ILE A 813 -19.41 10.84 2.56
N GLY A 814 -20.30 10.82 3.56
CA GLY A 814 -21.74 10.60 3.40
C GLY A 814 -22.59 11.76 2.83
N PRO A 815 -22.26 13.05 3.02
CA PRO A 815 -23.04 14.19 2.51
C PRO A 815 -22.99 14.38 0.98
N LYS A 816 -23.20 13.30 0.21
CA LYS A 816 -23.44 13.38 -1.24
C LYS A 816 -24.91 13.64 -1.49
N VAL A 817 -25.23 14.42 -2.53
CA VAL A 817 -26.60 14.74 -2.93
C VAL A 817 -27.47 13.47 -3.02
N ARG A 818 -26.97 12.42 -3.69
CA ARG A 818 -27.71 11.16 -3.84
C ARG A 818 -28.03 10.41 -2.54
N PHE A 819 -27.21 10.57 -1.50
CA PHE A 819 -27.48 9.96 -0.20
C PHE A 819 -28.39 10.82 0.68
N MET A 820 -28.52 12.12 0.41
CA MET A 820 -29.35 13.03 1.20
C MET A 820 -30.74 13.29 0.59
N ASN A 821 -30.98 12.82 -0.64
CA ASN A 821 -32.25 13.00 -1.35
C ASN A 821 -33.37 12.09 -0.79
N LYS A 822 -33.88 12.46 0.39
CA LYS A 822 -35.03 11.88 1.09
C LYS A 822 -35.65 12.92 2.06
N PRO A 823 -36.88 12.72 2.55
CA PRO A 823 -37.36 13.44 3.73
C PRO A 823 -36.50 13.13 4.95
N TYR A 824 -36.22 14.14 5.78
CA TYR A 824 -35.52 13.90 7.06
C TYR A 824 -36.41 13.15 8.04
N ALA A 825 -35.86 12.07 8.58
CA ALA A 825 -36.29 11.42 9.80
C ALA A 825 -35.06 10.86 10.53
N PRO A 826 -35.05 10.80 11.87
CA PRO A 826 -33.99 10.09 12.60
C PRO A 826 -34.02 8.59 12.28
N GLU A 827 -32.88 7.91 12.45
CA GLU A 827 -32.76 6.46 12.31
C GLU A 827 -33.36 5.67 13.48
N SER A 828 -34.03 6.36 14.42
CA SER A 828 -34.58 5.81 15.66
C SER A 828 -36.03 6.23 15.80
N LYS A 829 -36.85 5.37 16.42
CA LYS A 829 -38.25 5.67 16.78
C LYS A 829 -38.37 6.57 18.01
N LYS A 830 -37.27 6.77 18.75
CA LYS A 830 -37.24 7.64 19.94
C LYS A 830 -37.59 9.08 19.55
N VAL A 831 -38.64 9.60 20.18
CA VAL A 831 -38.96 11.03 20.10
C VAL A 831 -37.84 11.81 20.81
N SER A 832 -37.21 12.72 20.09
CA SER A 832 -36.03 13.46 20.52
C SER A 832 -36.09 14.90 20.01
N GLY A 833 -35.21 15.77 20.52
CA GLY A 833 -35.15 17.15 20.03
C GLY A 833 -34.81 17.23 18.54
N GLN A 834 -33.99 16.30 18.04
CA GLN A 834 -33.70 16.17 16.62
C GLN A 834 -34.90 15.66 15.80
N SER A 835 -35.69 14.71 16.31
CA SER A 835 -36.88 14.21 15.60
C SER A 835 -37.97 15.27 15.42
N GLN A 836 -37.95 16.30 16.28
CA GLN A 836 -38.87 17.44 16.24
C GLN A 836 -38.27 18.67 15.54
N HIS A 837 -37.08 18.56 14.95
CA HIS A 837 -36.44 19.66 14.25
C HIS A 837 -37.29 20.10 13.05
N GLU A 838 -37.19 21.38 12.68
CA GLU A 838 -38.00 22.01 11.62
C GLU A 838 -37.84 21.37 10.22
N VAL A 839 -36.80 20.55 10.03
CA VAL A 839 -36.52 19.80 8.79
C VAL A 839 -37.29 18.48 8.71
N ALA A 840 -37.84 17.99 9.82
CA ALA A 840 -38.59 16.73 9.88
C ALA A 840 -39.67 16.65 8.80
N GLY A 841 -39.66 15.54 8.06
CA GLY A 841 -40.58 15.28 6.96
C GLY A 841 -40.33 16.08 5.68
N LYS A 842 -39.37 17.02 5.64
CA LYS A 842 -39.03 17.79 4.44
C LYS A 842 -37.82 17.19 3.72
N ASN A 843 -37.76 17.32 2.39
CA ASN A 843 -36.55 16.98 1.65
C ASN A 843 -35.34 17.78 2.19
N GLN A 844 -34.29 17.06 2.59
CA GLN A 844 -33.14 17.64 3.30
C GLN A 844 -32.42 18.70 2.46
N LEU A 845 -32.16 18.41 1.19
CA LEU A 845 -31.45 19.30 0.28
C LEU A 845 -32.29 20.56 -0.01
N ALA A 846 -33.59 20.39 -0.27
CA ALA A 846 -34.51 21.50 -0.47
C ALA A 846 -34.62 22.40 0.77
N TYR A 847 -34.62 21.81 1.96
CA TYR A 847 -34.59 22.58 3.21
C TYR A 847 -33.32 23.44 3.31
N TRP A 848 -32.15 22.85 3.06
CA TRP A 848 -30.88 23.59 3.12
C TRP A 848 -30.82 24.74 2.12
N CYS A 849 -31.27 24.51 0.88
CA CYS A 849 -31.36 25.53 -0.16
C CYS A 849 -32.33 26.66 0.22
N SER A 850 -33.54 26.33 0.65
CA SER A 850 -34.58 27.33 1.00
C SER A 850 -34.26 28.13 2.26
N LYS A 851 -33.47 27.58 3.20
CA LYS A 851 -32.98 28.29 4.39
C LYS A 851 -31.71 29.10 4.13
N GLY A 852 -31.19 29.09 2.91
CA GLY A 852 -29.98 29.82 2.55
C GLY A 852 -28.71 29.25 3.18
N LEU A 853 -28.75 27.99 3.63
CA LEU A 853 -27.61 27.27 4.22
C LEU A 853 -26.68 26.67 3.16
N MET A 854 -27.16 26.60 1.90
CA MET A 854 -26.42 26.07 0.77
C MET A 854 -26.51 27.03 -0.42
N ALA A 855 -25.36 27.35 -1.01
CA ALA A 855 -25.21 28.13 -2.23
C ALA A 855 -25.10 27.20 -3.45
N GLY A 856 -25.36 27.75 -4.64
CA GLY A 856 -25.25 27.00 -5.91
C GLY A 856 -26.35 25.96 -6.13
N CYS A 857 -27.43 25.99 -5.33
CA CYS A 857 -28.55 25.07 -5.51
C CYS A 857 -29.22 25.24 -6.88
N PRO A 858 -29.62 24.14 -7.55
CA PRO A 858 -30.44 24.22 -8.75
C PRO A 858 -31.73 25.01 -8.49
N SER A 859 -32.16 25.81 -9.47
CA SER A 859 -33.36 26.65 -9.35
C SER A 859 -34.65 25.85 -9.21
N ASP A 860 -34.66 24.60 -9.69
CA ASP A 860 -35.76 23.66 -9.54
C ASP A 860 -35.22 22.25 -9.27
N LEU A 861 -35.49 21.75 -8.07
CA LEU A 861 -35.10 20.40 -7.62
C LEU A 861 -36.15 19.33 -8.00
N GLY A 862 -37.36 19.74 -8.42
CA GLY A 862 -38.47 18.83 -8.69
C GLY A 862 -38.90 18.01 -7.47
N VAL A 863 -39.05 18.63 -6.31
CA VAL A 863 -39.45 17.95 -5.07
C VAL A 863 -40.89 17.46 -5.17
N ASP A 864 -41.09 16.15 -5.07
CA ASP A 864 -42.42 15.55 -4.98
C ASP A 864 -43.11 15.97 -3.68
N ASN A 865 -44.31 16.53 -3.78
CA ASN A 865 -45.03 17.10 -2.63
C ASN A 865 -45.41 16.06 -1.57
N ILE A 866 -45.53 14.78 -1.93
CA ILE A 866 -45.98 13.70 -1.05
C ILE A 866 -44.75 12.93 -0.53
N LYS A 867 -43.91 12.44 -1.43
CA LYS A 867 -42.74 11.62 -1.12
C LYS A 867 -41.57 12.44 -0.60
N GLN A 868 -41.54 13.74 -0.88
CA GLN A 868 -40.43 14.65 -0.51
C GLN A 868 -39.09 14.18 -1.08
N ILE A 869 -39.14 13.66 -2.31
CA ILE A 869 -37.98 13.24 -3.10
C ILE A 869 -37.80 14.24 -4.24
N ALA A 870 -36.57 14.75 -4.40
CA ALA A 870 -36.21 15.65 -5.49
C ALA A 870 -35.93 14.84 -6.77
N THR A 871 -36.91 14.81 -7.69
CA THR A 871 -36.90 13.97 -8.89
C THR A 871 -35.88 14.38 -9.95
N LYS A 872 -35.36 15.61 -9.88
CA LYS A 872 -34.33 16.13 -10.80
C LYS A 872 -32.91 15.97 -10.27
N LEU A 873 -32.75 15.41 -9.07
CA LEU A 873 -31.45 15.19 -8.45
C LEU A 873 -31.10 13.70 -8.48
N GLU A 874 -29.80 13.40 -8.46
CA GLU A 874 -29.32 12.04 -8.22
C GLU A 874 -29.87 11.49 -6.90
N ARG A 875 -30.05 10.16 -6.84
CA ARG A 875 -30.55 9.45 -5.68
C ARG A 875 -30.10 7.99 -5.71
N VAL A 876 -29.67 7.48 -4.57
CA VAL A 876 -29.53 6.03 -4.34
C VAL A 876 -30.66 5.52 -3.45
N PRO A 877 -31.10 4.26 -3.62
CA PRO A 877 -32.12 3.69 -2.75
C PRO A 877 -31.62 3.45 -1.33
N THR A 878 -32.58 3.28 -0.44
CA THR A 878 -32.42 2.64 0.86
C THR A 878 -32.27 1.14 0.63
N TYR A 879 -31.09 0.58 0.88
CA TYR A 879 -30.72 -0.77 0.40
C TYR A 879 -31.66 -1.89 0.90
N ASN A 880 -32.16 -1.75 2.13
CA ASN A 880 -33.03 -2.73 2.79
C ASN A 880 -34.53 -2.46 2.56
N LYS A 881 -34.90 -1.61 1.59
CA LYS A 881 -36.29 -1.27 1.27
C LYS A 881 -36.62 -1.59 -0.21
N PRO A 882 -37.20 -2.77 -0.50
CA PRO A 882 -37.58 -3.14 -1.87
C PRO A 882 -38.48 -2.09 -2.55
N GLY A 883 -38.14 -1.75 -3.80
CA GLY A 883 -38.87 -0.77 -4.61
C GLY A 883 -38.48 0.69 -4.35
N ASP A 884 -37.64 0.98 -3.35
CA ASP A 884 -37.17 2.34 -3.08
C ASP A 884 -36.25 2.89 -4.18
N SER A 885 -35.74 2.02 -5.07
CA SER A 885 -35.00 2.40 -6.28
C SER A 885 -35.87 3.10 -7.34
N GLY A 886 -37.20 3.00 -7.22
CA GLY A 886 -38.16 3.44 -8.24
C GLY A 886 -38.52 2.35 -9.25
N PHE A 887 -37.82 1.21 -9.26
CA PHE A 887 -38.20 0.02 -10.01
C PHE A 887 -39.21 -0.83 -9.24
N ALA A 888 -39.83 -1.81 -9.92
CA ALA A 888 -40.70 -2.76 -9.25
C ALA A 888 -39.93 -3.49 -8.14
N ALA A 889 -40.53 -3.56 -6.95
CA ALA A 889 -39.90 -4.17 -5.78
C ALA A 889 -39.40 -5.58 -6.10
N ASN A 890 -38.12 -5.86 -5.80
CA ASN A 890 -37.44 -7.12 -6.07
C ASN A 890 -37.30 -7.51 -7.54
N SER A 891 -37.50 -6.58 -8.49
CA SER A 891 -37.01 -6.75 -9.85
C SER A 891 -35.48 -6.77 -9.88
N GLY A 892 -34.88 -7.31 -10.96
CA GLY A 892 -33.42 -7.31 -11.11
C GLY A 892 -32.81 -5.91 -11.02
N GLN A 893 -33.47 -4.89 -11.59
CA GLN A 893 -33.04 -3.49 -11.49
C GLN A 893 -33.11 -2.94 -10.06
N ASP A 894 -34.16 -3.30 -9.30
CA ASP A 894 -34.28 -2.90 -7.90
C ASP A 894 -33.22 -3.54 -7.02
N ILE A 895 -32.98 -4.85 -7.18
CA ILE A 895 -31.96 -5.60 -6.45
C ILE A 895 -30.57 -5.02 -6.73
N GLU A 896 -30.22 -4.81 -8.00
CA GLU A 896 -28.92 -4.25 -8.36
C GLU A 896 -28.73 -2.83 -7.81
N ALA A 897 -29.71 -1.94 -7.98
CA ALA A 897 -29.61 -0.58 -7.46
C ALA A 897 -29.41 -0.55 -5.93
N ARG A 898 -30.09 -1.44 -5.19
CA ARG A 898 -29.94 -1.56 -3.74
C ARG A 898 -28.60 -2.19 -3.32
N ALA A 899 -28.15 -3.24 -4.00
CA ALA A 899 -26.86 -3.88 -3.74
C ALA A 899 -25.71 -2.88 -3.96
N ARG A 900 -25.78 -2.11 -5.06
CA ARG A 900 -24.78 -1.09 -5.39
C ARG A 900 -24.82 0.10 -4.42
N ALA A 901 -25.99 0.48 -3.91
CA ALA A 901 -26.08 1.50 -2.85
C ALA A 901 -25.41 1.05 -1.54
N TRP A 902 -25.57 -0.24 -1.19
CA TRP A 902 -24.90 -0.84 -0.03
C TRP A 902 -23.38 -0.93 -0.23
N LEU A 903 -22.92 -1.38 -1.40
CA LEU A 903 -21.50 -1.44 -1.75
C LEU A 903 -20.87 -0.05 -1.77
N GLU A 904 -21.57 0.97 -2.28
CA GLU A 904 -21.02 2.33 -2.31
C GLU A 904 -20.79 2.85 -0.88
N VAL A 905 -21.82 2.82 -0.03
CA VAL A 905 -21.72 3.44 1.29
C VAL A 905 -20.72 2.70 2.20
N ASN A 906 -20.54 1.39 2.01
CA ASN A 906 -19.67 0.57 2.85
C ASN A 906 -18.25 0.40 2.30
N CYS A 907 -18.02 0.47 0.98
CA CYS A 907 -16.73 0.06 0.40
C CYS A 907 -16.09 1.10 -0.52
N GLN A 908 -16.88 1.96 -1.18
CA GLN A 908 -16.37 2.84 -2.26
C GLN A 908 -15.35 3.87 -1.81
N HIS A 909 -15.39 4.32 -0.56
CA HIS A 909 -14.42 5.27 -0.03
C HIS A 909 -12.98 4.74 -0.06
N CYS A 910 -12.79 3.42 0.04
CA CYS A 910 -11.51 2.74 -0.23
C CYS A 910 -11.40 2.34 -1.71
N HIS A 911 -12.45 1.72 -2.24
CA HIS A 911 -12.53 1.20 -3.61
C HIS A 911 -12.99 2.27 -4.59
N ASN A 912 -12.13 3.25 -4.80
CA ASN A 912 -12.23 4.24 -5.86
C ASN A 912 -10.83 4.60 -6.38
N VAL A 913 -10.78 5.24 -7.55
CA VAL A 913 -9.55 5.57 -8.27
C VAL A 913 -8.56 6.44 -7.49
N LYS A 914 -9.01 7.09 -6.41
CA LYS A 914 -8.24 8.00 -5.55
C LYS A 914 -8.32 7.63 -4.07
N GLY A 915 -8.80 6.42 -3.77
CA GLY A 915 -8.97 5.89 -2.42
C GLY A 915 -7.82 4.97 -2.00
N PHE A 916 -7.85 4.53 -0.74
CA PHE A 916 -6.83 3.66 -0.17
C PHE A 916 -6.57 2.37 -0.96
N ALA A 917 -7.60 1.81 -1.61
CA ALA A 917 -7.48 0.58 -2.40
C ALA A 917 -7.34 0.86 -3.92
N ALA A 918 -6.95 2.07 -4.32
CA ALA A 918 -6.88 2.46 -5.74
C ALA A 918 -5.97 1.55 -6.58
N SER A 919 -4.84 1.12 -6.01
CA SER A 919 -3.87 0.23 -6.67
C SER A 919 -4.43 -1.15 -7.02
N THR A 920 -5.59 -1.53 -6.51
CA THR A 920 -6.22 -2.83 -6.82
C THR A 920 -7.00 -2.85 -8.14
N GLY A 921 -7.32 -1.68 -8.71
CA GLY A 921 -8.17 -1.58 -9.90
C GLY A 921 -9.64 -2.00 -9.70
N PHE A 922 -10.10 -2.17 -8.46
CA PHE A 922 -11.46 -2.57 -8.10
C PHE A 922 -12.22 -1.42 -7.43
N TYR A 923 -13.35 -1.01 -8.02
CA TYR A 923 -14.00 0.25 -7.68
C TYR A 923 -15.54 0.15 -7.62
N LEU A 924 -16.17 0.83 -6.65
CA LEU A 924 -17.54 0.49 -6.20
C LEU A 924 -18.54 1.66 -6.13
N ASP A 925 -18.38 2.74 -6.90
CA ASP A 925 -19.45 3.77 -6.95
C ASP A 925 -20.72 3.29 -7.66
N SER A 926 -21.88 3.81 -7.25
CA SER A 926 -23.17 3.36 -7.78
C SER A 926 -23.49 3.91 -9.17
N LEU A 927 -22.60 4.70 -9.79
CA LEU A 927 -22.86 5.41 -11.04
C LEU A 927 -22.13 4.79 -12.24
N ARG A 928 -20.98 4.16 -12.02
CA ARG A 928 -20.21 3.47 -13.07
C ARG A 928 -20.95 2.25 -13.65
N PRO A 929 -20.61 1.77 -14.85
CA PRO A 929 -21.04 0.45 -15.31
C PRO A 929 -20.56 -0.67 -14.39
N VAL A 930 -21.25 -1.81 -14.40
CA VAL A 930 -20.78 -3.03 -13.73
C VAL A 930 -20.02 -3.86 -14.76
N ASP A 931 -18.68 -3.74 -14.73
CA ASP A 931 -17.75 -4.34 -15.68
C ASP A 931 -16.51 -4.90 -14.95
N GLY A 932 -15.43 -5.22 -15.67
CA GLY A 932 -14.17 -5.69 -15.07
C GLY A 932 -13.58 -4.74 -14.02
N THR A 933 -13.74 -3.42 -14.16
CA THR A 933 -13.27 -2.44 -13.15
C THR A 933 -14.19 -2.39 -11.92
N TYR A 934 -15.44 -2.84 -12.07
CA TYR A 934 -16.36 -3.14 -10.96
C TYR A 934 -16.08 -4.50 -10.31
N GLY A 935 -15.08 -5.25 -10.77
CA GLY A 935 -14.69 -6.54 -10.19
C GLY A 935 -15.35 -7.77 -10.80
N ILE A 936 -16.10 -7.64 -11.90
CA ILE A 936 -16.65 -8.82 -12.58
C ILE A 936 -15.51 -9.67 -13.14
N CYS A 937 -15.47 -10.95 -12.76
CA CYS A 937 -14.46 -11.92 -13.17
C CYS A 937 -13.00 -11.46 -12.93
N LYS A 938 -12.80 -10.43 -12.10
CA LYS A 938 -11.49 -9.84 -11.86
C LYS A 938 -10.74 -10.66 -10.80
N GLN A 939 -9.54 -11.10 -11.12
CA GLN A 939 -8.65 -11.77 -10.16
C GLN A 939 -8.12 -10.78 -9.11
N PRO A 940 -7.84 -11.24 -7.87
CA PRO A 940 -7.35 -10.38 -6.80
C PRO A 940 -5.89 -9.95 -7.04
N THR A 941 -5.61 -8.65 -6.96
CA THR A 941 -4.26 -8.09 -7.11
C THR A 941 -3.48 -8.10 -5.78
N ALA A 942 -4.10 -7.62 -4.70
CA ALA A 942 -3.44 -7.41 -3.41
C ALA A 942 -4.04 -8.24 -2.26
N THR A 943 -5.07 -9.03 -2.54
CA THR A 943 -5.78 -9.82 -1.52
C THR A 943 -4.99 -11.10 -1.23
N GLY A 944 -4.41 -11.21 -0.03
CA GLY A 944 -3.73 -12.42 0.44
C GLY A 944 -4.66 -13.65 0.54
N GLN A 945 -4.10 -14.83 0.83
CA GLN A 945 -4.85 -16.09 0.90
C GLN A 945 -6.05 -16.03 1.86
N GLU A 946 -5.86 -15.40 3.02
CA GLU A 946 -6.93 -15.17 4.01
C GLU A 946 -8.06 -14.31 3.46
N GLY A 947 -7.72 -13.27 2.68
CA GLY A 947 -8.69 -12.33 2.12
C GLY A 947 -9.54 -12.92 1.00
N LYS A 948 -8.98 -13.82 0.19
CA LYS A 948 -9.72 -14.46 -0.90
C LYS A 948 -10.49 -15.70 -0.43
N GLY A 949 -10.09 -16.31 0.69
CA GLY A 949 -10.78 -17.48 1.24
C GLY A 949 -10.92 -18.64 0.25
N GLY A 950 -9.92 -18.84 -0.61
CA GLY A 950 -9.92 -19.87 -1.66
C GLY A 950 -10.68 -19.53 -2.95
N ARG A 951 -11.24 -18.32 -3.08
CA ARG A 951 -12.05 -17.91 -4.24
C ARG A 951 -11.22 -17.28 -5.35
N THR A 952 -11.73 -17.34 -6.57
CA THR A 952 -10.97 -16.95 -7.76
C THR A 952 -11.13 -15.48 -8.13
N VAL A 953 -12.33 -14.89 -8.04
CA VAL A 953 -12.61 -13.55 -8.57
C VAL A 953 -13.39 -12.66 -7.60
N ASP A 954 -13.31 -11.33 -7.77
CA ASP A 954 -14.00 -10.36 -6.93
C ASP A 954 -15.53 -10.58 -6.93
N PHE A 955 -16.13 -10.61 -8.13
CA PHE A 955 -17.51 -11.05 -8.36
C PHE A 955 -17.56 -12.11 -9.48
N HIS A 956 -18.09 -13.29 -9.18
CA HIS A 956 -18.35 -14.34 -10.16
C HIS A 956 -19.84 -14.32 -10.55
N PRO A 957 -20.19 -13.97 -11.81
CA PRO A 957 -21.59 -13.98 -12.26
C PRO A 957 -22.27 -15.32 -11.99
N GLY A 958 -23.44 -15.29 -11.35
CA GLY A 958 -24.23 -16.47 -11.00
C GLY A 958 -23.65 -17.39 -9.92
N ASN A 959 -22.49 -17.07 -9.33
CA ASN A 959 -21.82 -17.94 -8.36
C ASN A 959 -21.24 -17.16 -7.17
N SER A 960 -22.08 -16.87 -6.18
CA SER A 960 -21.61 -16.25 -4.93
C SER A 960 -20.59 -17.09 -4.17
N ALA A 961 -20.61 -18.43 -4.30
CA ALA A 961 -19.68 -19.30 -3.58
C ALA A 961 -18.22 -19.09 -4.01
N ASP A 962 -17.98 -18.69 -5.26
CA ASP A 962 -16.65 -18.36 -5.79
C ASP A 962 -16.38 -16.83 -5.89
N SER A 963 -17.22 -16.01 -5.24
CA SER A 963 -17.09 -14.55 -5.24
C SER A 963 -16.39 -14.04 -3.98
N ILE A 964 -15.22 -13.42 -4.12
CA ILE A 964 -14.42 -12.90 -2.99
C ILE A 964 -15.23 -11.89 -2.17
N VAL A 965 -15.96 -10.97 -2.79
CA VAL A 965 -16.71 -9.95 -2.05
C VAL A 965 -17.76 -10.58 -1.12
N GLU A 966 -18.45 -11.63 -1.58
CA GLU A 966 -19.44 -12.34 -0.76
C GLU A 966 -18.80 -12.94 0.50
N HIS A 967 -17.64 -13.57 0.35
CA HIS A 967 -16.89 -14.11 1.49
C HIS A 967 -16.55 -13.04 2.50
N ARG A 968 -15.96 -11.94 2.01
CA ARG A 968 -15.38 -10.90 2.86
C ARG A 968 -16.44 -10.14 3.63
N ILE A 969 -17.67 -10.05 3.11
CA ILE A 969 -18.79 -9.43 3.82
C ILE A 969 -19.59 -10.45 4.65
N GLY A 970 -19.42 -11.75 4.41
CA GLY A 970 -20.15 -12.83 5.05
C GLY A 970 -19.61 -13.27 6.42
N PRO A 971 -20.20 -14.32 7.01
CA PRO A 971 -19.86 -14.82 8.35
C PRO A 971 -18.55 -15.63 8.40
N THR A 972 -18.04 -16.10 7.25
CA THR A 972 -16.81 -16.92 7.20
C THR A 972 -15.54 -16.09 7.24
N ALA A 973 -15.61 -14.78 7.00
CA ALA A 973 -14.50 -13.85 7.14
C ALA A 973 -14.33 -13.41 8.60
N THR A 974 -13.68 -14.26 9.40
CA THR A 974 -13.55 -14.07 10.86
C THR A 974 -12.30 -13.30 11.28
N THR A 975 -11.33 -13.12 10.38
CA THR A 975 -10.10 -12.35 10.66
C THR A 975 -10.21 -10.91 10.14
N PRO A 976 -9.45 -9.95 10.72
CA PRO A 976 -9.36 -8.59 10.20
C PRO A 976 -8.92 -8.50 8.73
N ALA A 977 -8.01 -9.38 8.28
CA ALA A 977 -7.55 -9.43 6.90
C ALA A 977 -8.62 -9.95 5.93
N ALA A 978 -9.47 -10.88 6.39
CA ALA A 978 -10.57 -11.43 5.60
C ALA A 978 -11.74 -10.44 5.48
N ARG A 979 -12.20 -9.87 6.60
CA ARG A 979 -13.48 -9.14 6.64
C ARG A 979 -13.45 -7.78 5.96
N MET A 980 -14.55 -7.44 5.31
CA MET A 980 -14.80 -6.13 4.71
C MET A 980 -16.18 -5.58 5.12
N PRO A 981 -16.29 -4.28 5.43
CA PRO A 981 -15.18 -3.35 5.70
C PRO A 981 -14.36 -3.79 6.92
N PRO A 982 -13.04 -3.51 6.98
CA PRO A 982 -12.17 -3.95 8.07
C PRO A 982 -12.42 -3.16 9.37
N LEU A 983 -13.01 -1.96 9.23
CA LEU A 983 -13.39 -1.06 10.31
C LEU A 983 -14.90 -0.94 10.39
N ALA A 984 -15.39 -0.52 11.56
CA ALA A 984 -16.81 -0.28 11.88
C ALA A 984 -17.72 -1.52 12.06
N ARG A 985 -17.31 -2.74 11.71
CA ARG A 985 -18.09 -3.96 11.97
C ARG A 985 -17.36 -5.00 12.83
N SER A 986 -18.06 -5.53 13.82
CA SER A 986 -17.73 -6.75 14.56
C SER A 986 -18.73 -7.88 14.30
N VAL A 987 -19.92 -7.57 13.76
CA VAL A 987 -20.92 -8.55 13.30
C VAL A 987 -21.15 -8.46 11.79
N VAL A 988 -21.96 -9.37 11.25
CA VAL A 988 -22.39 -9.34 9.83
C VAL A 988 -23.60 -8.43 9.69
N ASP A 989 -23.64 -7.62 8.63
CA ASP A 989 -24.86 -6.98 8.15
C ASP A 989 -25.65 -8.05 7.39
N GLU A 990 -26.56 -8.74 8.07
CA GLU A 990 -27.27 -9.91 7.52
C GLU A 990 -28.07 -9.53 6.26
N GLU A 991 -28.71 -8.37 6.29
CA GLU A 991 -29.51 -7.85 5.19
C GLU A 991 -28.64 -7.43 3.99
N GLY A 992 -27.52 -6.74 4.27
CA GLY A 992 -26.57 -6.32 3.25
C GLY A 992 -25.89 -7.52 2.56
N HIS A 993 -25.45 -8.50 3.35
CA HIS A 993 -24.84 -9.73 2.86
C HIS A 993 -25.85 -10.53 2.02
N ALA A 994 -27.07 -10.73 2.51
CA ALA A 994 -28.12 -11.43 1.77
C ALA A 994 -28.45 -10.74 0.44
N LEU A 995 -28.51 -9.40 0.42
CA LEU A 995 -28.79 -8.63 -0.78
C LEU A 995 -27.68 -8.75 -1.83
N VAL A 996 -26.41 -8.63 -1.43
CA VAL A 996 -25.27 -8.77 -2.35
C VAL A 996 -25.20 -10.20 -2.89
N LYS A 997 -25.40 -11.21 -2.02
CA LYS A 997 -25.49 -12.60 -2.45
C LYS A 997 -26.63 -12.83 -3.46
N GLN A 998 -27.81 -12.29 -3.18
CA GLN A 998 -28.96 -12.36 -4.11
C GLN A 998 -28.63 -11.68 -5.45
N TRP A 999 -28.01 -10.51 -5.43
CA TRP A 999 -27.60 -9.81 -6.64
C TRP A 999 -26.64 -10.66 -7.50
N ILE A 1000 -25.62 -11.26 -6.87
CA ILE A 1000 -24.66 -12.14 -7.57
C ILE A 1000 -25.37 -13.37 -8.17
N ASP A 1001 -26.21 -14.05 -7.39
CA ASP A 1001 -26.80 -15.33 -7.81
C ASP A 1001 -27.92 -15.15 -8.84
N THR A 1002 -28.70 -14.06 -8.78
CA THR A 1002 -29.95 -13.93 -9.56
C THR A 1002 -29.98 -12.79 -10.57
N VAL A 1003 -29.05 -11.84 -10.51
CA VAL A 1003 -29.07 -10.62 -11.37
C VAL A 1003 -27.79 -10.45 -12.17
N LEU A 1004 -26.64 -10.76 -11.57
CA LEU A 1004 -25.34 -10.74 -12.22
C LEU A 1004 -25.17 -12.04 -13.04
N VAL A 1005 -25.43 -11.97 -14.34
CA VAL A 1005 -25.36 -13.11 -15.27
C VAL A 1005 -24.21 -12.93 -16.25
N ALA A 1006 -23.75 -14.02 -16.87
CA ALA A 1006 -22.82 -13.94 -17.99
C ALA A 1006 -23.54 -13.38 -19.23
N ASP A 1007 -23.42 -12.07 -19.45
CA ASP A 1007 -24.04 -11.32 -20.54
C ASP A 1007 -23.15 -10.13 -20.88
N GLU A 1008 -22.32 -10.26 -21.91
CA GLU A 1008 -21.38 -9.22 -22.35
C GLU A 1008 -22.05 -7.90 -22.76
N SER A 1009 -23.33 -7.95 -23.15
CA SER A 1009 -24.06 -6.73 -23.53
C SER A 1009 -24.48 -5.90 -22.32
N LYS A 1010 -24.70 -6.55 -21.18
CA LYS A 1010 -25.12 -5.93 -19.94
C LYS A 1010 -23.96 -5.71 -18.97
N TYR A 1011 -23.03 -6.66 -18.93
CA TYR A 1011 -21.90 -6.73 -18.03
C TYR A 1011 -20.63 -7.11 -18.80
N PRO A 1012 -19.94 -6.13 -19.42
CA PRO A 1012 -18.71 -6.39 -20.16
C PRO A 1012 -17.65 -7.10 -19.31
N GLY A 1013 -17.08 -8.19 -19.83
CA GLY A 1013 -16.10 -9.05 -19.18
C GLY A 1013 -16.70 -10.21 -18.37
N SER A 1014 -18.03 -10.32 -18.27
CA SER A 1014 -18.71 -11.34 -17.46
C SER A 1014 -18.56 -12.79 -17.92
N THR A 1015 -18.13 -13.03 -19.16
CA THR A 1015 -17.87 -14.39 -19.67
C THR A 1015 -16.44 -14.87 -19.43
N SER A 1016 -15.53 -14.01 -18.99
CA SER A 1016 -14.10 -14.34 -18.83
C SER A 1016 -13.80 -15.37 -17.74
N CYS A 1017 -14.70 -15.52 -16.75
CA CYS A 1017 -14.61 -16.54 -15.70
C CYS A 1017 -15.65 -17.67 -15.83
N ALA A 1018 -16.37 -17.76 -16.95
CA ALA A 1018 -17.41 -18.76 -17.16
C ALA A 1018 -16.89 -20.12 -17.66
N GLN A 1019 -15.59 -20.43 -17.49
CA GLN A 1019 -14.93 -21.63 -18.01
C GLN A 1019 -15.02 -22.84 -17.08
#